data_AF-A0A1M7FE80-F1
#
_entry.id   AF-A0A1M7FE80-F1
#
_cell.length_a   1.000
_cell.length_b   1.000
_cell.length_c   1.000
_cell.angle_alpha   90.00
_cell.angle_beta   90.00
_cell.angle_gamma   90.00
#
_symmetry.space_group_name_H-M   'P 1'
#
loop_
_entity.id
_entity.type
_entity.pdbx_description
1 polymer ?
#
loop_
_entity_poly.entity_id
_entity_poly.type
_entity_poly.pdbx_seq_one_letter_code
_entity_poly.pdbx_strand_id
1 'polypeptide(L)'
;MNYSNTHKSSVELTLICALTAGLVACSDSPSGGNENSIAVEVSGKTVGDTLMLDMMDSTYDFKIVADGKWRIEDETGFIQSISKKSGSSDATVKIRLTTNDLDERFVGDLHIVFPEDTSLNKTITVVQKYSGDYDDNAVTELTQSNKVYAIGYGYNAITGGYPDYEAIKCEIFDVKKLNEDGGVSIGPTKASLKTTSITGSTISDISFQLSSKVNVEGGIAGFSGEIGAAFDMNTSNKSNYEYALTYLDLAVKTAGFDLPLELLKSEEYMKKFAYNSINGLNTSYPSTNEGFKKLVRDFGTHVVWGSRLGGRIRQSMTADVSKITSKYDISAFAKAAYKGVVDASAEVSTEMKSSLEQNLSNVNIDIDVLGGDDGLALKLSDSKILNNEDVNKWKQSVSKNTGAATLIGFSDGGLIPLYELIDESLGEKAKERKQKLKDYLNGKQVASDFEYGYDCGTVTEIDVPKIEDLDTNTLIKDIYLGGQLVAKAMLEFVPLLNLKEKVMVIYPVINNKVRFNLGFYIGDKDHKPARVSWDGTDAAIVEYENMNFGAAKKLYIRGASVTSVAPEGTEHHAGTVEDAYLASKIYVPKKYPPNSENDLRDGKVQNHNYPLVKVFNRIWLRDNYASTIDKTGKEYQYVAVGEGTFNVGHGLDNKPILIYKVKEKDKFVPSGWSIPTKEAFQEIEKVFKNNKITNLGAAMTRKSECDSKDVKGNICGLVGLGLRKDKNGYTSYYAINNGQIGVEDGASTFNILEAAAYDALIFYQE
;
A
#
# COMPACT_ATOMS: atom_id res chain seq x y z
N MET A 1 51.69 0.13 -22.69
CA MET A 1 52.74 -0.91 -22.72
C MET A 1 52.24 -2.01 -23.66
N ASN A 2 53.02 -2.28 -24.71
CA ASN A 2 52.72 -3.24 -25.77
C ASN A 2 52.93 -4.69 -25.33
N TYR A 3 52.09 -5.60 -25.83
CA TYR A 3 52.39 -6.88 -26.52
C TYR A 3 51.02 -7.59 -26.72
N SER A 4 50.37 -7.51 -27.88
CA SER A 4 50.51 -8.41 -29.05
C SER A 4 50.65 -9.90 -28.70
N ASN A 5 49.58 -10.67 -28.89
CA ASN A 5 49.56 -11.73 -29.92
C ASN A 5 48.15 -12.31 -30.08
N THR A 6 47.53 -11.96 -31.20
CA THR A 6 46.38 -12.63 -31.82
C THR A 6 46.79 -13.99 -32.34
N HIS A 7 46.15 -15.06 -31.83
CA HIS A 7 46.01 -16.32 -32.56
C HIS A 7 44.53 -16.59 -32.78
N LYS A 8 44.10 -16.45 -34.04
CA LYS A 8 42.90 -17.09 -34.58
C LYS A 8 43.19 -18.58 -34.69
N SER A 9 42.42 -19.40 -34.00
CA SER A 9 42.35 -20.85 -34.21
C SER A 9 40.93 -21.17 -34.61
N SER A 10 40.74 -21.61 -35.85
CA SER A 10 39.55 -22.28 -36.33
C SER A 10 39.33 -23.55 -35.52
N VAL A 11 38.20 -23.66 -34.82
CA VAL A 11 37.78 -24.94 -34.26
C VAL A 11 37.07 -25.70 -35.36
N GLU A 12 37.84 -26.50 -36.10
CA GLU A 12 37.30 -27.58 -36.91
C GLU A 12 36.68 -28.62 -35.99
N LEU A 13 35.39 -28.88 -36.26
CA LEU A 13 34.57 -29.90 -35.66
C LEU A 13 35.20 -31.28 -35.95
N THR A 14 35.99 -31.82 -35.02
CA THR A 14 36.48 -33.20 -35.11
C THR A 14 35.50 -34.11 -34.38
N LEU A 15 34.72 -34.84 -35.16
CA LEU A 15 33.86 -35.94 -34.73
C LEU A 15 34.75 -37.06 -34.15
N ILE A 16 34.90 -37.13 -32.82
CA ILE A 16 35.52 -38.27 -32.15
C ILE A 16 34.40 -39.23 -31.72
N CYS A 17 34.17 -40.26 -32.54
CA CYS A 17 33.44 -41.46 -32.13
C CYS A 17 34.24 -42.17 -31.03
N ALA A 18 33.98 -41.86 -29.77
CA ALA A 18 34.43 -42.66 -28.64
C ALA A 18 33.45 -43.82 -28.43
N LEU A 19 33.78 -44.98 -29.02
CA LEU A 19 33.22 -46.27 -28.63
C LEU A 19 33.52 -46.51 -27.15
N THR A 20 32.52 -46.35 -26.30
CA THR A 20 32.57 -46.76 -24.90
C THR A 20 31.81 -48.08 -24.77
N ALA A 21 32.47 -49.06 -24.17
CA ALA A 21 32.03 -50.45 -24.09
C ALA A 21 30.70 -50.58 -23.33
N GLY A 22 29.75 -51.27 -23.95
CA GLY A 22 28.49 -51.66 -23.33
C GLY A 22 28.67 -52.72 -22.25
N LEU A 23 27.66 -52.81 -21.37
CA LEU A 23 27.52 -53.86 -20.36
C LEU A 23 27.39 -55.22 -21.05
N VAL A 24 28.37 -56.10 -20.86
CA VAL A 24 28.22 -57.55 -21.06
C VAL A 24 28.43 -58.20 -19.70
N ALA A 25 27.35 -58.69 -19.08
CA ALA A 25 27.45 -59.55 -17.92
C ALA A 25 27.65 -60.99 -18.42
N CYS A 26 28.89 -61.49 -18.42
CA CYS A 26 29.17 -62.90 -18.63
C CYS A 26 28.80 -63.71 -17.38
N SER A 27 27.82 -64.61 -17.49
CA SER A 27 27.71 -65.76 -16.58
C SER A 27 28.22 -67.01 -17.31
N ASP A 28 29.25 -67.65 -16.78
CA ASP A 28 29.91 -68.80 -17.40
C ASP A 28 29.09 -70.13 -17.32
N SER A 29 28.91 -70.74 -18.50
CA SER A 29 28.88 -72.19 -18.85
C SER A 29 27.63 -73.07 -18.57
N PRO A 30 27.43 -74.19 -19.33
CA PRO A 30 27.64 -74.41 -20.77
C PRO A 30 26.47 -75.12 -21.49
N SER A 31 26.48 -75.00 -22.83
CA SER A 31 25.86 -75.88 -23.85
C SER A 31 24.33 -75.92 -23.99
N GLY A 32 23.85 -75.30 -25.08
CA GLY A 32 22.69 -75.76 -25.85
C GLY A 32 21.37 -75.04 -25.58
N GLY A 33 21.07 -74.02 -26.37
CA GLY A 33 19.77 -73.34 -26.44
C GLY A 33 19.94 -71.89 -26.85
N ASN A 34 19.04 -71.35 -27.69
CA ASN A 34 19.05 -69.96 -28.17
C ASN A 34 19.50 -68.97 -27.07
N GLU A 35 20.64 -68.31 -27.28
CA GLU A 35 21.08 -67.19 -26.45
C GLU A 35 20.23 -65.97 -26.81
N ASN A 36 19.14 -65.76 -26.07
CA ASN A 36 18.43 -64.48 -26.06
C ASN A 36 19.38 -63.42 -25.45
N SER A 37 20.21 -62.78 -26.28
CA SER A 37 21.05 -61.66 -25.85
C SER A 37 20.23 -60.36 -25.85
N ILE A 38 20.33 -59.58 -24.76
CA ILE A 38 19.69 -58.27 -24.63
C ILE A 38 20.75 -57.25 -24.24
N ALA A 39 20.87 -56.19 -25.04
CA ALA A 39 21.68 -55.01 -24.73
C ALA A 39 20.79 -53.77 -24.79
N VAL A 40 20.93 -52.91 -23.78
CA VAL A 40 20.36 -51.56 -23.81
C VAL A 40 21.51 -50.58 -23.94
N GLU A 41 21.61 -49.93 -25.10
CA GLU A 41 22.60 -48.88 -25.34
C GLU A 41 21.94 -47.52 -25.19
N VAL A 42 22.51 -46.69 -24.31
CA VAL A 42 22.19 -45.26 -24.22
C VAL A 42 23.43 -44.48 -24.62
N SER A 43 23.27 -43.56 -25.57
CA SER A 43 24.37 -42.73 -26.06
C SER A 43 24.91 -41.79 -24.97
N GLY A 44 26.00 -42.20 -24.31
CA GLY A 44 26.80 -41.39 -23.37
C GLY A 44 26.18 -41.22 -21.97
N LYS A 45 26.95 -41.58 -20.92
CA LYS A 45 26.71 -41.34 -19.47
C LYS A 45 26.02 -42.45 -18.66
N THR A 46 26.54 -43.68 -18.71
CA THR A 46 26.18 -44.76 -17.77
C THR A 46 27.29 -45.03 -16.76
N VAL A 47 26.91 -45.24 -15.48
CA VAL A 47 27.77 -45.83 -14.44
C VAL A 47 26.99 -47.00 -13.84
N GLY A 48 27.28 -48.23 -14.27
CA GLY A 48 26.48 -49.41 -13.88
C GLY A 48 25.05 -49.34 -14.42
N ASP A 49 24.06 -49.68 -13.59
CA ASP A 49 22.62 -49.59 -13.92
C ASP A 49 22.01 -48.20 -13.65
N THR A 50 22.84 -47.19 -13.41
CA THR A 50 22.43 -45.80 -13.28
C THR A 50 22.72 -45.01 -14.54
N LEU A 51 21.69 -44.35 -15.06
CA LEU A 51 21.77 -43.41 -16.17
C LEU A 51 21.71 -41.97 -15.63
N MET A 52 22.79 -41.21 -15.81
CA MET A 52 22.89 -39.83 -15.33
C MET A 52 22.71 -38.85 -16.49
N LEU A 53 21.59 -38.13 -16.52
CA LEU A 53 21.17 -37.25 -17.60
C LEU A 53 21.28 -35.77 -17.17
N ASP A 54 21.48 -34.88 -18.14
CA ASP A 54 21.63 -33.45 -17.87
C ASP A 54 20.29 -32.79 -17.46
N MET A 55 20.38 -31.62 -16.82
CA MET A 55 19.20 -30.93 -16.31
C MET A 55 18.27 -30.35 -17.39
N MET A 56 18.73 -30.19 -18.64
CA MET A 56 18.00 -29.48 -19.70
C MET A 56 16.98 -30.36 -20.42
N ASP A 57 15.94 -29.76 -21.02
CA ASP A 57 15.05 -30.46 -21.96
C ASP A 57 15.89 -31.12 -23.07
N SER A 58 15.78 -32.44 -23.16
CA SER A 58 16.64 -33.27 -24.01
C SER A 58 15.93 -34.55 -24.40
N THR A 59 16.25 -35.04 -25.60
CA THR A 59 15.76 -36.34 -26.09
C THR A 59 16.92 -37.29 -26.25
N TYR A 60 16.81 -38.46 -25.63
CA TYR A 60 17.82 -39.50 -25.62
C TYR A 60 17.33 -40.71 -26.41
N ASP A 61 18.24 -41.30 -27.20
CA ASP A 61 17.98 -42.54 -27.91
C ASP A 61 18.40 -43.72 -27.02
N PHE A 62 17.42 -44.58 -26.74
CA PHE A 62 17.55 -45.87 -26.05
C PHE A 62 17.39 -46.98 -27.07
N LYS A 63 18.46 -47.74 -27.34
CA LYS A 63 18.35 -48.93 -28.16
C LYS A 63 18.00 -50.12 -27.29
N ILE A 64 16.98 -50.87 -27.67
CA ILE A 64 16.63 -52.17 -27.09
C ILE A 64 16.98 -53.22 -28.14
N VAL A 65 17.89 -54.12 -27.80
CA VAL A 65 18.15 -55.35 -28.56
C VAL A 65 17.41 -56.48 -27.86
N ALA A 66 16.48 -57.15 -28.54
CA ALA A 66 15.64 -58.17 -27.92
C ALA A 66 15.12 -59.22 -28.91
N ASP A 67 15.29 -60.50 -28.56
CA ASP A 67 14.68 -61.65 -29.25
C ASP A 67 13.38 -62.07 -28.55
N GLY A 68 12.34 -61.24 -28.70
CA GLY A 68 11.03 -61.50 -28.09
C GLY A 68 10.27 -60.23 -27.69
N LYS A 69 9.10 -60.43 -27.06
CA LYS A 69 8.26 -59.31 -26.60
C LYS A 69 8.90 -58.60 -25.42
N TRP A 70 8.83 -57.28 -25.45
CA TRP A 70 9.28 -56.41 -24.37
C TRP A 70 8.29 -55.26 -24.16
N ARG A 71 8.28 -54.72 -22.95
CA ARG A 71 7.60 -53.46 -22.61
C ARG A 71 8.42 -52.63 -21.63
N ILE A 72 8.23 -51.31 -21.66
CA ILE A 72 8.82 -50.37 -20.73
C ILE A 72 7.75 -49.93 -19.74
N GLU A 73 8.04 -50.10 -18.46
CA GLU A 73 7.27 -49.57 -17.34
C GLU A 73 8.06 -48.40 -16.74
N ASP A 74 7.46 -47.21 -16.78
CA ASP A 74 8.07 -45.96 -16.30
C ASP A 74 7.52 -45.63 -14.91
N GLU A 75 8.35 -45.89 -13.89
CA GLU A 75 8.08 -45.54 -12.49
C GLU A 75 8.87 -44.29 -12.06
N THR A 76 9.48 -43.58 -13.02
CA THR A 76 10.29 -42.40 -12.71
C THR A 76 9.44 -41.22 -12.25
N GLY A 77 8.24 -41.07 -12.83
CA GLY A 77 7.35 -39.94 -12.57
C GLY A 77 7.79 -38.59 -13.19
N PHE A 78 8.93 -38.53 -13.89
CA PHE A 78 9.47 -37.32 -14.53
C PHE A 78 9.87 -37.49 -16.01
N ILE A 79 9.94 -38.71 -16.54
CA ILE A 79 10.08 -38.91 -17.99
C ILE A 79 8.85 -38.38 -18.72
N GLN A 80 9.02 -37.36 -19.56
CA GLN A 80 7.91 -36.67 -20.22
C GLN A 80 7.26 -37.54 -21.30
N SER A 81 8.05 -38.21 -22.13
CA SER A 81 7.51 -39.13 -23.13
C SER A 81 8.48 -40.24 -23.53
N ILE A 82 7.90 -41.37 -23.95
CA ILE A 82 8.60 -42.55 -24.47
C ILE A 82 7.96 -42.89 -25.81
N SER A 83 8.73 -42.80 -26.91
CA SER A 83 8.17 -42.95 -28.26
C SER A 83 7.57 -44.33 -28.56
N LYS A 84 8.05 -45.38 -27.87
CA LYS A 84 7.57 -46.75 -28.01
C LYS A 84 7.69 -47.49 -26.68
N LYS A 85 6.55 -47.84 -26.08
CA LYS A 85 6.48 -48.51 -24.76
C LYS A 85 6.49 -50.04 -24.84
N SER A 86 6.38 -50.63 -26.04
CA SER A 86 6.45 -52.10 -26.22
C SER A 86 6.87 -52.48 -27.63
N GLY A 87 7.45 -53.66 -27.79
CA GLY A 87 7.84 -54.22 -29.07
C GLY A 87 8.06 -55.74 -29.00
N SER A 88 8.48 -56.32 -30.11
CA SER A 88 8.72 -57.78 -30.25
C SER A 88 10.05 -58.11 -30.93
N SER A 89 10.89 -57.09 -31.11
CA SER A 89 12.19 -57.14 -31.79
C SER A 89 12.99 -55.92 -31.36
N ASP A 90 14.20 -55.80 -31.89
CA ASP A 90 15.03 -54.61 -31.76
C ASP A 90 14.27 -53.31 -32.06
N ALA A 91 14.56 -52.27 -31.28
CA ALA A 91 13.97 -50.96 -31.48
C ALA A 91 14.85 -49.83 -30.92
N THR A 92 14.81 -48.67 -31.57
CA THR A 92 15.26 -47.41 -30.98
C THR A 92 14.06 -46.68 -30.39
N VAL A 93 14.07 -46.54 -29.07
CA VAL A 93 13.09 -45.81 -28.27
C VAL A 93 13.65 -44.42 -27.97
N LYS A 94 12.84 -43.38 -28.15
CA LYS A 94 13.22 -42.02 -27.78
C LYS A 94 12.59 -41.68 -26.44
N ILE A 95 13.42 -41.25 -25.49
CA ILE A 95 12.99 -40.79 -24.17
C ILE A 95 13.21 -39.28 -24.11
N ARG A 96 12.15 -38.51 -23.93
CA ARG A 96 12.23 -37.07 -23.71
C ARG A 96 12.17 -36.77 -22.23
N LEU A 97 13.16 -36.01 -21.75
CA LEU A 97 13.13 -35.31 -20.48
C LEU A 97 12.83 -33.84 -20.71
N THR A 98 12.18 -33.22 -19.74
CA THR A 98 12.04 -31.76 -19.66
C THR A 98 13.08 -31.18 -18.74
N THR A 99 13.28 -29.85 -18.78
CA THR A 99 14.19 -29.19 -17.83
C THR A 99 13.79 -29.48 -16.39
N ASN A 100 14.77 -29.84 -15.55
CA ASN A 100 14.64 -29.93 -14.10
C ASN A 100 14.92 -28.57 -13.47
N ASP A 101 13.85 -27.85 -13.14
CA ASP A 101 13.89 -26.50 -12.57
C ASP A 101 13.97 -26.50 -11.02
N LEU A 102 14.12 -27.67 -10.39
CA LEU A 102 14.21 -27.80 -8.93
C LEU A 102 15.64 -27.73 -8.41
N ASP A 103 15.76 -27.48 -7.11
CA ASP A 103 17.03 -27.52 -6.37
C ASP A 103 17.40 -28.94 -5.90
N GLU A 104 16.88 -29.98 -6.57
CA GLU A 104 17.15 -31.38 -6.27
C GLU A 104 17.15 -32.24 -7.53
N ARG A 105 17.92 -33.35 -7.51
CA ARG A 105 17.93 -34.33 -8.60
C ARG A 105 16.60 -35.04 -8.72
N PHE A 106 16.15 -35.31 -9.94
CA PHE A 106 15.14 -36.34 -10.12
C PHE A 106 15.79 -37.72 -10.11
N VAL A 107 15.16 -38.66 -9.41
CA VAL A 107 15.62 -40.05 -9.31
C VAL A 107 14.40 -40.95 -9.42
N GLY A 108 14.48 -41.97 -10.25
CA GLY A 108 13.44 -42.99 -10.35
C GLY A 108 13.82 -44.11 -11.29
N ASP A 109 13.02 -45.16 -11.30
CA ASP A 109 13.36 -46.40 -11.99
C ASP A 109 12.54 -46.59 -13.27
N LEU A 110 13.21 -47.11 -14.29
CA LEU A 110 12.61 -47.58 -15.53
C LEU A 110 12.80 -49.08 -15.62
N HIS A 111 11.70 -49.82 -15.71
CA HIS A 111 11.72 -51.28 -15.82
C HIS A 111 11.50 -51.70 -17.27
N ILE A 112 12.41 -52.52 -17.78
CA ILE A 112 12.27 -53.19 -19.07
C ILE A 112 11.83 -54.61 -18.76
N VAL A 113 10.59 -54.93 -19.11
CA VAL A 113 9.93 -56.19 -18.77
C VAL A 113 9.84 -57.08 -19.99
N PHE A 114 10.27 -58.33 -19.83
CA PHE A 114 10.20 -59.40 -20.82
C PHE A 114 9.14 -60.42 -20.36
N PRO A 115 7.92 -60.38 -20.92
CA PRO A 115 6.81 -61.19 -20.41
C PRO A 115 7.03 -62.70 -20.56
N GLU A 116 7.83 -63.10 -21.54
CA GLU A 116 8.06 -64.50 -21.91
C GLU A 116 9.27 -65.09 -21.15
N ASP A 117 10.15 -64.26 -20.59
CA ASP A 117 11.23 -64.65 -19.69
C ASP A 117 11.55 -63.54 -18.69
N THR A 118 10.96 -63.62 -17.50
CA THR A 118 11.11 -62.59 -16.46
C THR A 118 12.52 -62.53 -15.87
N SER A 119 13.38 -63.53 -16.10
CA SER A 119 14.78 -63.48 -15.66
C SER A 119 15.60 -62.42 -16.41
N LEU A 120 15.09 -61.96 -17.56
CA LEU A 120 15.68 -60.94 -18.40
C LEU A 120 15.21 -59.51 -18.04
N ASN A 121 14.31 -59.37 -17.07
CA ASN A 121 13.84 -58.05 -16.64
C ASN A 121 14.99 -57.19 -16.14
N LYS A 122 15.02 -55.92 -16.57
CA LYS A 122 16.07 -54.97 -16.20
C LYS A 122 15.47 -53.74 -15.54
N THR A 123 16.08 -53.30 -14.45
CA THR A 123 15.80 -52.00 -13.83
C THR A 123 16.93 -51.04 -14.17
N ILE A 124 16.59 -49.85 -14.63
CA ILE A 124 17.52 -48.76 -14.90
C ILE A 124 17.14 -47.61 -13.99
N THR A 125 18.02 -47.25 -13.06
CA THR A 125 17.81 -46.04 -12.25
C THR A 125 18.20 -44.83 -13.09
N VAL A 126 17.22 -43.97 -13.36
CA VAL A 126 17.40 -42.73 -14.09
C VAL A 126 17.59 -41.61 -13.08
N VAL A 127 18.70 -40.88 -13.21
CA VAL A 127 18.99 -39.69 -12.42
C VAL A 127 19.10 -38.51 -13.37
N GLN A 128 18.24 -37.50 -13.20
CA GLN A 128 18.38 -36.23 -13.89
C GLN A 128 19.04 -35.23 -12.95
N LYS A 129 20.11 -34.59 -13.44
CA LYS A 129 20.82 -33.54 -12.72
C LYS A 129 19.95 -32.33 -12.43
N TYR A 130 20.41 -31.49 -11.51
CA TYR A 130 19.87 -30.17 -11.24
C TYR A 130 20.98 -29.10 -11.31
N SER A 131 20.61 -27.83 -11.16
CA SER A 131 21.55 -26.70 -11.25
C SER A 131 22.78 -26.85 -10.35
N GLY A 132 22.62 -27.34 -9.12
CA GLY A 132 23.72 -27.54 -8.16
C GLY A 132 24.69 -28.69 -8.50
N ASP A 133 24.43 -29.46 -9.56
CA ASP A 133 25.38 -30.47 -10.08
C ASP A 133 26.41 -29.89 -11.07
N TYR A 134 26.30 -28.60 -11.38
CA TYR A 134 27.19 -27.86 -12.27
C TYR A 134 28.01 -26.84 -11.46
N ASP A 135 29.27 -26.61 -11.84
CA ASP A 135 30.09 -25.56 -11.21
C ASP A 135 29.46 -24.17 -11.46
N ASP A 136 29.52 -23.26 -10.49
CA ASP A 136 28.92 -21.91 -10.54
C ASP A 136 29.31 -21.06 -11.77
N ASN A 137 30.34 -21.45 -12.51
CA ASN A 137 30.85 -20.76 -13.71
C ASN A 137 30.50 -21.46 -15.04
N ALA A 138 29.78 -22.57 -15.02
CA ALA A 138 29.35 -23.30 -16.22
C ALA A 138 28.12 -22.62 -16.85
N VAL A 139 28.24 -21.35 -17.26
CA VAL A 139 27.21 -20.69 -18.06
C VAL A 139 27.29 -21.25 -19.48
N THR A 140 26.67 -22.42 -19.70
CA THR A 140 26.39 -22.91 -21.05
C THR A 140 25.28 -22.03 -21.61
N GLU A 141 25.63 -21.17 -22.57
CA GLU A 141 24.79 -20.39 -23.49
C GLU A 141 23.33 -20.17 -23.03
N LEU A 142 22.97 -18.92 -22.73
CA LEU A 142 21.59 -18.47 -22.53
C LEU A 142 20.78 -18.69 -23.83
N THR A 143 20.35 -19.93 -24.10
CA THR A 143 19.31 -20.18 -25.09
C THR A 143 18.04 -19.53 -24.58
N GLN A 144 17.40 -18.68 -25.38
CA GLN A 144 16.12 -18.05 -25.05
C GLN A 144 15.07 -19.12 -24.74
N SER A 145 14.96 -19.49 -23.47
CA SER A 145 13.90 -20.35 -22.96
C SER A 145 12.57 -19.61 -23.11
N ASN A 146 11.48 -20.36 -23.30
CA ASN A 146 10.11 -19.84 -23.22
C ASN A 146 9.82 -19.15 -21.88
N LYS A 147 10.66 -19.35 -20.85
CA LYS A 147 10.68 -18.58 -19.60
C LYS A 147 10.70 -17.06 -19.82
N VAL A 148 11.23 -16.57 -20.95
CA VAL A 148 11.17 -15.14 -21.33
C VAL A 148 9.73 -14.61 -21.43
N TYR A 149 8.77 -15.47 -21.76
CA TYR A 149 7.36 -15.14 -21.82
C TYR A 149 6.61 -15.42 -20.51
N ALA A 150 7.25 -16.12 -19.56
CA ALA A 150 6.70 -16.60 -18.29
C ALA A 150 5.49 -17.55 -18.38
N ILE A 151 4.77 -17.59 -19.51
CA ILE A 151 3.57 -18.42 -19.67
C ILE A 151 3.86 -19.90 -19.42
N GLY A 152 2.98 -20.55 -18.67
CA GLY A 152 3.12 -21.95 -18.28
C GLY A 152 4.06 -22.22 -17.13
N TYR A 153 4.70 -21.20 -16.58
CA TYR A 153 5.53 -21.32 -15.37
C TYR A 153 4.73 -20.99 -14.12
N GLY A 154 5.11 -21.63 -13.02
CA GLY A 154 4.68 -21.28 -11.69
C GLY A 154 5.09 -19.85 -11.32
N TYR A 155 4.31 -19.21 -10.46
CA TYR A 155 4.53 -17.84 -9.99
C TYR A 155 4.25 -17.75 -8.49
N ASN A 156 5.20 -17.21 -7.73
CA ASN A 156 4.99 -16.94 -6.32
C ASN A 156 4.38 -15.54 -6.12
N ALA A 157 3.04 -15.48 -6.12
CA ALA A 157 2.30 -14.24 -5.92
C ALA A 157 2.26 -13.77 -4.45
N ILE A 158 2.82 -14.54 -3.52
CA ILE A 158 2.79 -14.22 -2.10
C ILE A 158 4.08 -13.52 -1.69
N THR A 159 5.24 -14.15 -1.89
CA THR A 159 6.54 -13.57 -1.49
C THR A 159 7.37 -13.01 -2.64
N GLY A 160 6.92 -13.15 -3.89
CA GLY A 160 7.61 -12.61 -5.06
C GLY A 160 7.37 -11.12 -5.30
N GLY A 161 8.07 -10.54 -6.28
CA GLY A 161 7.82 -9.18 -6.80
C GLY A 161 6.61 -9.08 -7.73
N TYR A 162 6.31 -7.89 -8.30
CA TYR A 162 5.18 -7.69 -9.20
C TYR A 162 5.57 -6.96 -10.51
N PRO A 163 5.41 -7.63 -11.67
CA PRO A 163 5.92 -8.98 -11.77
C PRO A 163 7.44 -8.94 -11.65
N ASP A 164 8.00 -10.04 -11.16
CA ASP A 164 9.44 -10.22 -11.06
C ASP A 164 9.82 -11.54 -11.71
N TYR A 165 10.92 -11.52 -12.46
CA TYR A 165 11.46 -12.71 -13.08
C TYR A 165 11.92 -13.73 -12.02
N GLU A 166 12.42 -13.26 -10.87
CA GLU A 166 12.84 -14.11 -9.74
C GLU A 166 11.64 -14.77 -9.02
N ALA A 167 10.43 -14.25 -9.23
CA ALA A 167 9.20 -14.86 -8.72
C ALA A 167 8.69 -16.02 -9.58
N ILE A 168 9.28 -16.25 -10.77
CA ILE A 168 8.99 -17.37 -11.66
C ILE A 168 9.58 -18.66 -11.08
N LYS A 169 8.76 -19.70 -11.01
CA LYS A 169 9.07 -21.03 -10.46
C LYS A 169 9.13 -22.07 -11.57
N CYS A 170 8.96 -23.35 -11.23
CA CYS A 170 9.03 -24.44 -12.21
C CYS A 170 8.03 -24.27 -13.36
N GLU A 171 8.40 -24.73 -14.55
CA GLU A 171 7.47 -24.87 -15.66
C GLU A 171 6.43 -25.96 -15.33
N ILE A 172 5.15 -25.62 -15.46
CA ILE A 172 4.01 -26.48 -15.14
C ILE A 172 3.43 -27.10 -16.43
N PHE A 173 3.25 -26.29 -17.47
CA PHE A 173 2.79 -26.75 -18.77
C PHE A 173 3.96 -27.04 -19.71
N ASP A 174 3.87 -28.09 -20.53
CA ASP A 174 4.86 -28.38 -21.57
C ASP A 174 4.67 -27.38 -22.73
N VAL A 175 5.23 -26.18 -22.56
CA VAL A 175 5.03 -25.05 -23.49
C VAL A 175 5.55 -25.39 -24.88
N LYS A 176 6.59 -26.24 -24.98
CA LYS A 176 7.09 -26.73 -26.26
C LYS A 176 6.02 -27.51 -27.01
N LYS A 177 5.42 -28.51 -26.37
CA LYS A 177 4.32 -29.28 -26.96
C LYS A 177 3.13 -28.38 -27.30
N LEU A 178 2.73 -27.51 -26.37
CA LEU A 178 1.61 -26.60 -26.61
C LEU A 178 1.87 -25.66 -27.79
N ASN A 179 3.09 -25.19 -27.98
CA ASN A 179 3.45 -24.38 -29.14
C ASN A 179 3.41 -25.19 -30.46
N GLU A 180 3.87 -26.44 -30.44
CA GLU A 180 3.79 -27.36 -31.60
C GLU A 180 2.33 -27.65 -31.99
N ASP A 181 1.44 -27.77 -31.00
CA ASP A 181 0.00 -28.02 -31.19
C ASP A 181 -0.82 -26.73 -31.44
N GLY A 182 -0.16 -25.56 -31.47
CA GLY A 182 -0.83 -24.27 -31.66
C GLY A 182 -1.68 -23.78 -30.49
N GLY A 183 -1.44 -24.31 -29.29
CA GLY A 183 -2.12 -23.93 -28.03
C GLY A 183 -1.54 -22.71 -27.33
N VAL A 184 -0.43 -22.15 -27.83
CA VAL A 184 0.19 -20.91 -27.34
C VAL A 184 -0.07 -19.78 -28.34
N SER A 185 -0.53 -18.64 -27.82
CA SER A 185 -0.70 -17.41 -28.57
C SER A 185 0.36 -16.38 -28.20
N ILE A 186 0.95 -15.77 -29.22
CA ILE A 186 1.75 -14.56 -29.07
C ILE A 186 1.06 -13.45 -29.84
N GLY A 187 0.55 -12.45 -29.12
CA GLY A 187 -0.16 -11.33 -29.69
C GLY A 187 0.71 -10.48 -30.63
N PRO A 188 0.10 -9.72 -31.55
CA PRO A 188 0.85 -8.81 -32.40
C PRO A 188 1.54 -7.74 -31.56
N THR A 189 2.62 -7.15 -32.09
CA THR A 189 3.25 -5.99 -31.46
C THR A 189 2.25 -4.83 -31.41
N LYS A 190 1.84 -4.45 -30.20
CA LYS A 190 0.93 -3.33 -29.94
C LYS A 190 1.43 -2.57 -28.71
N ALA A 191 1.95 -1.37 -28.95
CA ALA A 191 2.41 -0.49 -27.89
C ALA A 191 1.20 0.14 -27.16
N SER A 192 1.20 0.03 -25.83
CA SER A 192 0.18 0.56 -24.92
C SER A 192 0.91 1.11 -23.70
N LEU A 193 0.73 2.40 -23.43
CA LEU A 193 1.25 3.05 -22.22
C LEU A 193 0.12 3.16 -21.20
N LYS A 194 0.32 2.62 -20.00
CA LYS A 194 -0.64 2.70 -18.89
C LYS A 194 0.06 3.13 -17.62
N THR A 195 -0.54 4.08 -16.90
CA THR A 195 -0.08 4.46 -15.56
C THR A 195 -1.02 3.86 -14.53
N THR A 196 -0.47 3.25 -13.50
CA THR A 196 -1.22 2.69 -12.39
C THR A 196 -0.60 3.19 -11.10
N SER A 197 -1.33 3.99 -10.33
CA SER A 197 -0.91 4.42 -8.99
C SER A 197 -1.74 3.71 -7.93
N ILE A 198 -1.06 3.33 -6.85
CA ILE A 198 -1.64 2.76 -5.64
C ILE A 198 -1.12 3.60 -4.49
N THR A 199 -1.99 4.05 -3.61
CA THR A 199 -1.62 4.85 -2.44
C THR A 199 -2.19 4.24 -1.18
N GLY A 200 -1.52 4.46 -0.06
CA GLY A 200 -1.85 3.77 1.18
C GLY A 200 -1.27 4.49 2.38
N SER A 201 -2.01 4.41 3.49
CA SER A 201 -1.54 4.87 4.78
C SER A 201 -0.59 3.86 5.42
N THR A 202 -0.62 2.62 4.94
CA THR A 202 0.24 1.51 5.35
C THR A 202 0.81 0.82 4.13
N ILE A 203 1.92 0.11 4.33
CA ILE A 203 2.49 -0.75 3.31
C ILE A 203 1.56 -1.93 3.00
N SER A 204 0.82 -2.43 4.00
CA SER A 204 -0.19 -3.48 3.83
C SER A 204 -1.30 -3.06 2.86
N ASP A 205 -1.81 -1.82 2.97
CA ASP A 205 -2.83 -1.29 2.03
C ASP A 205 -2.37 -1.37 0.57
N ILE A 206 -1.09 -1.07 0.32
CA ILE A 206 -0.50 -1.14 -1.03
C ILE A 206 -0.48 -2.60 -1.51
N SER A 207 0.00 -3.51 -0.66
CA SER A 207 0.11 -4.94 -0.96
C SER A 207 -1.25 -5.59 -1.25
N PHE A 208 -2.27 -5.28 -0.45
CA PHE A 208 -3.64 -5.77 -0.66
C PHE A 208 -4.26 -5.23 -1.94
N GLN A 209 -4.11 -3.92 -2.22
CA GLN A 209 -4.58 -3.34 -3.47
C GLN A 209 -3.85 -3.94 -4.69
N LEU A 210 -2.56 -4.24 -4.56
CA LEU A 210 -1.79 -4.89 -5.62
C LEU A 210 -2.29 -6.32 -5.87
N SER A 211 -2.53 -7.08 -4.80
CA SER A 211 -3.09 -8.44 -4.83
C SER A 211 -4.46 -8.48 -5.50
N SER A 212 -5.34 -7.54 -5.13
CA SER A 212 -6.67 -7.39 -5.70
C SER A 212 -6.63 -7.11 -7.21
N LYS A 213 -5.67 -6.30 -7.69
CA LYS A 213 -5.55 -5.96 -9.13
C LYS A 213 -5.26 -7.15 -10.04
N VAL A 214 -4.73 -8.23 -9.50
CA VAL A 214 -4.43 -9.45 -10.26
C VAL A 214 -5.17 -10.68 -9.74
N ASN A 215 -6.28 -10.45 -9.04
CA ASN A 215 -7.21 -11.47 -8.55
C ASN A 215 -6.52 -12.53 -7.68
N VAL A 216 -5.50 -12.15 -6.92
CA VAL A 216 -4.94 -13.02 -5.88
C VAL A 216 -5.92 -13.00 -4.70
N GLU A 217 -6.61 -14.13 -4.51
CA GLU A 217 -7.62 -14.31 -3.47
C GLU A 217 -7.01 -14.60 -2.09
N GLY A 218 -7.83 -14.57 -1.03
CA GLY A 218 -7.45 -15.10 0.29
C GLY A 218 -7.33 -14.10 1.43
N GLY A 219 -7.58 -12.80 1.18
CA GLY A 219 -7.45 -11.79 2.23
C GLY A 219 -6.01 -11.72 2.78
N ILE A 220 -5.05 -11.94 1.89
CA ILE A 220 -3.63 -12.00 2.17
C ILE A 220 -2.92 -10.88 1.39
N ALA A 221 -1.99 -10.22 2.06
CA ALA A 221 -1.07 -9.24 1.48
C ALA A 221 -0.02 -9.95 0.61
N GLY A 222 -0.31 -10.11 -0.69
CA GLY A 222 0.59 -10.71 -1.67
C GLY A 222 1.67 -9.76 -2.19
N PHE A 223 2.57 -10.31 -3.00
CA PHE A 223 3.71 -9.63 -3.61
C PHE A 223 4.65 -8.99 -2.59
N SER A 224 4.97 -9.69 -1.50
CA SER A 224 5.75 -9.08 -0.43
C SER A 224 7.19 -8.74 -0.82
N GLY A 225 7.75 -9.44 -1.79
CA GLY A 225 9.03 -9.10 -2.41
C GLY A 225 8.98 -7.77 -3.17
N GLU A 226 7.85 -7.44 -3.82
CA GLU A 226 7.66 -6.16 -4.52
C GLU A 226 7.72 -5.01 -3.52
N ILE A 227 6.99 -5.19 -2.44
CA ILE A 227 6.84 -4.23 -1.36
C ILE A 227 8.18 -4.05 -0.62
N GLY A 228 8.90 -5.14 -0.36
CA GLY A 228 10.25 -5.13 0.20
C GLY A 228 11.27 -4.41 -0.68
N ALA A 229 11.14 -4.53 -2.00
CA ALA A 229 11.98 -3.80 -2.95
C ALA A 229 11.56 -2.33 -3.11
N ALA A 230 10.28 -2.01 -2.90
CA ALA A 230 9.73 -0.67 -3.10
C ALA A 230 9.91 0.27 -1.90
N PHE A 231 9.93 -0.24 -0.66
CA PHE A 231 9.83 0.61 0.54
C PHE A 231 10.82 0.22 1.63
N ASP A 232 11.30 1.22 2.39
CA ASP A 232 12.06 0.98 3.62
C ASP A 232 11.13 0.46 4.73
N MET A 233 11.29 -0.82 5.07
CA MET A 233 10.48 -1.48 6.11
C MET A 233 10.66 -0.88 7.51
N ASN A 234 11.71 -0.10 7.77
CA ASN A 234 11.87 0.64 9.03
C ASN A 234 10.86 1.79 9.20
N THR A 235 10.08 2.11 8.16
CA THR A 235 9.01 3.10 8.22
C THR A 235 7.62 2.47 8.40
N SER A 236 7.47 1.17 8.12
CA SER A 236 6.19 0.46 8.01
C SER A 236 5.26 0.66 9.21
N ASN A 237 5.79 0.63 10.44
CA ASN A 237 5.04 0.77 11.68
C ASN A 237 4.90 2.23 12.18
N LYS A 238 5.51 3.19 11.48
CA LYS A 238 5.49 4.60 11.86
C LYS A 238 4.25 5.28 11.29
N SER A 239 3.47 5.91 12.16
CA SER A 239 2.17 6.50 11.79
C SER A 239 2.30 7.82 11.01
N ASN A 240 3.48 8.44 11.00
CA ASN A 240 3.77 9.67 10.27
C ASN A 240 4.26 9.48 8.84
N TYR A 241 4.08 8.29 8.26
CA TYR A 241 4.47 8.00 6.87
C TYR A 241 3.26 7.59 6.04
N GLU A 242 3.27 8.03 4.78
CA GLU A 242 2.34 7.57 3.75
C GLU A 242 3.12 7.07 2.53
N TYR A 243 2.49 6.19 1.76
CA TYR A 243 3.12 5.43 0.70
C TYR A 243 2.38 5.59 -0.62
N ALA A 244 3.13 5.67 -1.72
CA ALA A 244 2.62 5.50 -3.06
C ALA A 244 3.51 4.61 -3.90
N LEU A 245 2.89 3.75 -4.70
CA LEU A 245 3.53 2.88 -5.68
C LEU A 245 2.91 3.17 -7.03
N THR A 246 3.70 3.67 -7.97
CA THR A 246 3.25 3.98 -9.33
C THR A 246 4.03 3.17 -10.35
N TYR A 247 3.29 2.53 -11.25
CA TYR A 247 3.82 1.84 -12.42
C TYR A 247 3.49 2.62 -13.68
N LEU A 248 4.51 2.92 -14.48
CA LEU A 248 4.37 3.32 -15.88
C LEU A 248 4.74 2.13 -16.77
N ASP A 249 3.71 1.44 -17.26
CA ASP A 249 3.86 0.25 -18.09
C ASP A 249 3.77 0.61 -19.56
N LEU A 250 4.83 0.35 -20.33
CA LEU A 250 4.80 0.28 -21.78
C LEU A 250 4.69 -1.20 -22.19
N ALA A 251 3.46 -1.69 -22.36
CA ALA A 251 3.23 -3.00 -22.93
C ALA A 251 3.40 -2.94 -24.45
N VAL A 252 4.19 -3.86 -25.02
CA VAL A 252 4.40 -3.97 -26.48
C VAL A 252 3.84 -5.27 -27.04
N LYS A 253 3.63 -6.28 -26.19
CA LYS A 253 3.19 -7.61 -26.62
C LYS A 253 2.49 -8.34 -25.46
N THR A 254 1.67 -9.32 -25.79
CA THR A 254 1.07 -10.25 -24.83
C THR A 254 1.35 -11.69 -25.27
N ALA A 255 1.45 -12.60 -24.31
CA ALA A 255 1.52 -14.04 -24.57
C ALA A 255 0.52 -14.77 -23.66
N GLY A 256 0.00 -15.91 -24.10
CA GLY A 256 -0.94 -16.71 -23.30
C GLY A 256 -1.35 -18.00 -23.99
N PHE A 257 -2.32 -18.70 -23.41
CA PHE A 257 -2.87 -19.94 -23.97
C PHE A 257 -4.17 -19.67 -24.74
N ASP A 258 -4.31 -20.32 -25.91
CA ASP A 258 -5.52 -20.28 -26.75
C ASP A 258 -6.46 -21.48 -26.50
N LEU A 259 -6.03 -22.43 -25.67
CA LEU A 259 -6.81 -23.62 -25.29
C LEU A 259 -7.46 -23.43 -23.90
N PRO A 260 -8.65 -24.03 -23.67
CA PRO A 260 -9.32 -23.93 -22.37
C PRO A 260 -8.56 -24.68 -21.27
N LEU A 261 -8.58 -24.14 -20.05
CA LEU A 261 -7.90 -24.72 -18.89
C LEU A 261 -8.25 -26.20 -18.65
N GLU A 262 -9.52 -26.57 -18.83
CA GLU A 262 -10.00 -27.95 -18.65
C GLU A 262 -9.29 -28.96 -19.56
N LEU A 263 -8.87 -28.55 -20.77
CA LEU A 263 -8.09 -29.39 -21.66
C LEU A 263 -6.63 -29.48 -21.19
N LEU A 264 -6.08 -28.34 -20.74
CA LEU A 264 -4.67 -28.23 -20.40
C LEU A 264 -4.30 -28.89 -19.06
N LYS A 265 -5.23 -29.02 -18.11
CA LYS A 265 -5.00 -29.67 -16.81
C LYS A 265 -4.94 -31.21 -16.90
N SER A 266 -4.22 -31.73 -17.89
CA SER A 266 -4.05 -33.15 -18.18
C SER A 266 -2.58 -33.53 -18.29
N GLU A 267 -2.25 -34.82 -18.12
CA GLU A 267 -0.89 -35.34 -18.33
C GLU A 267 -0.38 -35.10 -19.76
N GLU A 268 -1.28 -34.83 -20.72
CA GLU A 268 -0.92 -34.54 -22.10
C GLU A 268 -0.19 -33.20 -22.27
N TYR A 269 -0.64 -32.17 -21.54
CA TYR A 269 -0.17 -30.79 -21.72
C TYR A 269 0.61 -30.24 -20.53
N MET A 270 0.54 -30.91 -19.38
CA MET A 270 1.39 -30.60 -18.22
C MET A 270 2.71 -31.38 -18.28
N LYS A 271 3.78 -30.83 -17.69
CA LYS A 271 4.96 -31.62 -17.39
C LYS A 271 4.56 -32.77 -16.46
N LYS A 272 5.00 -34.00 -16.74
CA LYS A 272 4.60 -35.19 -15.98
C LYS A 272 4.86 -35.04 -14.47
N PHE A 273 6.03 -34.51 -14.12
CA PHE A 273 6.38 -34.24 -12.72
C PHE A 273 5.45 -33.21 -12.08
N ALA A 274 5.11 -32.13 -12.79
CA ALA A 274 4.19 -31.11 -12.31
C ALA A 274 2.76 -31.65 -12.16
N TYR A 275 2.26 -32.39 -13.15
CA TYR A 275 0.95 -33.06 -13.08
C TYR A 275 0.87 -33.97 -11.86
N ASN A 276 1.86 -34.84 -11.65
CA ASN A 276 1.89 -35.76 -10.52
C ASN A 276 1.98 -35.04 -9.18
N SER A 277 2.78 -33.98 -9.08
CA SER A 277 2.99 -33.22 -7.84
C SER A 277 1.76 -32.38 -7.46
N ILE A 278 1.20 -31.65 -8.42
CA ILE A 278 0.01 -30.81 -8.22
C ILE A 278 -1.21 -31.68 -7.88
N ASN A 279 -1.38 -32.84 -8.53
CA ASN A 279 -2.49 -33.76 -8.23
C ASN A 279 -2.26 -34.64 -6.99
N GLY A 280 -1.08 -34.59 -6.36
CA GLY A 280 -0.77 -35.37 -5.16
C GLY A 280 -0.56 -36.86 -5.43
N LEU A 281 -0.24 -37.22 -6.68
CA LEU A 281 0.18 -38.56 -7.09
C LEU A 281 1.65 -38.81 -6.71
N ASN A 282 2.44 -37.75 -6.58
CA ASN A 282 3.79 -37.78 -6.03
C ASN A 282 3.75 -37.72 -4.49
N THR A 283 4.30 -38.74 -3.83
CA THR A 283 4.30 -38.87 -2.36
C THR A 283 5.08 -37.77 -1.64
N SER A 284 5.96 -37.04 -2.34
CA SER A 284 6.68 -35.88 -1.80
C SER A 284 5.79 -34.64 -1.62
N TYR A 285 4.58 -34.64 -2.16
CA TYR A 285 3.63 -33.52 -2.10
C TYR A 285 2.26 -33.94 -1.52
N PRO A 286 2.22 -34.51 -0.30
CA PRO A 286 0.98 -35.00 0.30
C PRO A 286 -0.02 -33.86 0.58
N SER A 287 -1.32 -34.18 0.68
CA SER A 287 -2.38 -33.19 0.98
C SER A 287 -2.39 -32.75 2.46
N THR A 288 -1.28 -32.17 2.90
CA THR A 288 -0.99 -31.66 4.25
C THR A 288 -0.32 -30.29 4.14
N ASN A 289 -0.27 -29.50 5.23
CA ASN A 289 0.38 -28.18 5.21
C ASN A 289 1.84 -28.25 4.75
N GLU A 290 2.64 -29.21 5.24
CA GLU A 290 4.04 -29.38 4.80
C GLU A 290 4.17 -29.72 3.32
N GLY A 291 3.28 -30.60 2.82
CA GLY A 291 3.24 -30.94 1.39
C GLY A 291 2.84 -29.76 0.52
N PHE A 292 1.88 -28.95 0.96
CA PHE A 292 1.48 -27.72 0.26
C PHE A 292 2.53 -26.62 0.36
N LYS A 293 3.23 -26.49 1.49
CA LYS A 293 4.38 -25.60 1.65
C LYS A 293 5.48 -25.93 0.65
N LYS A 294 5.84 -27.21 0.51
CA LYS A 294 6.79 -27.66 -0.53
C LYS A 294 6.25 -27.39 -1.93
N LEU A 295 4.97 -27.66 -2.20
CA LEU A 295 4.35 -27.35 -3.50
C LEU A 295 4.46 -25.86 -3.85
N VAL A 296 4.19 -24.97 -2.89
CA VAL A 296 4.30 -23.51 -3.08
C VAL A 296 5.73 -23.04 -3.28
N ARG A 297 6.69 -23.63 -2.56
CA ARG A 297 8.11 -23.31 -2.75
C ARG A 297 8.58 -23.67 -4.17
N ASP A 298 8.19 -24.84 -4.65
CA ASP A 298 8.69 -25.41 -5.89
C ASP A 298 7.93 -24.89 -7.14
N PHE A 299 6.61 -24.71 -7.05
CA PHE A 299 5.74 -24.30 -8.17
C PHE A 299 5.09 -22.92 -8.00
N GLY A 300 5.29 -22.23 -6.88
CA GLY A 300 4.62 -20.96 -6.60
C GLY A 300 3.18 -21.16 -6.14
N THR A 301 2.39 -20.09 -6.16
CA THR A 301 0.98 -20.12 -5.74
C THR A 301 0.02 -20.12 -6.93
N HIS A 302 0.49 -19.67 -8.09
CA HIS A 302 -0.27 -19.55 -9.33
C HIS A 302 0.55 -20.08 -10.50
N VAL A 303 -0.08 -20.35 -11.63
CA VAL A 303 0.57 -20.45 -12.94
C VAL A 303 0.33 -19.17 -13.73
N VAL A 304 1.35 -18.71 -14.46
CA VAL A 304 1.21 -17.62 -15.42
C VAL A 304 0.47 -18.15 -16.65
N TRP A 305 -0.79 -17.76 -16.78
CA TRP A 305 -1.66 -18.11 -17.89
C TRP A 305 -1.58 -17.08 -19.03
N GLY A 306 -1.37 -15.81 -18.69
CA GLY A 306 -1.26 -14.72 -19.64
C GLY A 306 -0.34 -13.62 -19.15
N SER A 307 0.63 -13.23 -19.97
CA SER A 307 1.64 -12.23 -19.64
C SER A 307 1.57 -11.00 -20.55
N ARG A 308 2.01 -9.86 -20.00
CA ARG A 308 2.25 -8.60 -20.70
C ARG A 308 3.75 -8.35 -20.72
N LEU A 309 4.27 -8.10 -21.92
CA LEU A 309 5.70 -7.93 -22.17
C LEU A 309 5.98 -6.49 -22.63
N GLY A 310 7.08 -5.92 -22.16
CA GLY A 310 7.52 -4.59 -22.55
C GLY A 310 8.50 -3.97 -21.57
N GLY A 311 8.29 -2.71 -21.23
CA GLY A 311 9.11 -1.99 -20.26
C GLY A 311 8.26 -1.37 -19.15
N ARG A 312 8.80 -1.30 -17.94
CA ARG A 312 8.14 -0.72 -16.77
C ARG A 312 9.07 0.28 -16.09
N ILE A 313 8.50 1.39 -15.64
CA ILE A 313 9.11 2.25 -14.61
C ILE A 313 8.25 2.12 -13.36
N ARG A 314 8.84 1.60 -12.28
CA ARG A 314 8.28 1.65 -10.93
C ARG A 314 8.80 2.90 -10.25
N GLN A 315 7.90 3.67 -9.66
CA GLN A 315 8.22 4.75 -8.74
C GLN A 315 7.60 4.44 -7.39
N SER A 316 8.43 4.38 -6.36
CA SER A 316 8.03 4.18 -4.98
C SER A 316 8.25 5.47 -4.21
N MET A 317 7.22 5.96 -3.54
CA MET A 317 7.27 7.21 -2.79
C MET A 317 6.90 6.96 -1.34
N THR A 318 7.72 7.47 -0.42
CA THR A 318 7.48 7.46 1.03
C THR A 318 7.58 8.88 1.55
N ALA A 319 6.50 9.42 2.13
CA ALA A 319 6.44 10.80 2.61
C ALA A 319 6.34 10.87 4.14
N ASP A 320 7.27 11.57 4.80
CA ASP A 320 7.17 11.92 6.23
C ASP A 320 6.25 13.14 6.39
N VAL A 321 4.96 12.85 6.48
CA VAL A 321 3.88 13.84 6.57
C VAL A 321 3.93 14.67 7.85
N SER A 322 4.69 14.27 8.87
CA SER A 322 4.88 15.11 10.07
C SER A 322 5.70 16.37 9.80
N LYS A 323 6.48 16.38 8.72
CA LYS A 323 7.39 17.47 8.33
C LYS A 323 6.82 18.35 7.22
N ILE A 324 5.75 17.93 6.57
CA ILE A 324 5.12 18.65 5.46
C ILE A 324 4.09 19.64 6.02
N THR A 325 4.35 20.92 5.82
CA THR A 325 3.51 22.03 6.35
C THR A 325 2.70 22.72 5.25
N SER A 326 3.03 22.50 3.98
CA SER A 326 2.32 23.00 2.80
C SER A 326 1.19 22.05 2.35
N LYS A 327 0.53 22.38 1.22
CA LYS A 327 -0.50 21.52 0.61
C LYS A 327 0.04 20.13 0.33
N TYR A 328 -0.72 19.10 0.67
CA TYR A 328 -0.23 17.74 0.58
C TYR A 328 -1.35 16.75 0.24
N ASP A 329 -1.07 15.93 -0.76
CA ASP A 329 -1.82 14.72 -1.11
C ASP A 329 -0.83 13.74 -1.76
N ILE A 330 -0.72 12.53 -1.22
CA ILE A 330 0.27 11.56 -1.69
C ILE A 330 0.02 11.13 -3.14
N SER A 331 -1.25 11.06 -3.59
CA SER A 331 -1.59 10.71 -4.97
C SER A 331 -1.16 11.83 -5.93
N ALA A 332 -1.42 13.08 -5.56
CA ALA A 332 -1.02 14.23 -6.34
C ALA A 332 0.51 14.41 -6.36
N PHE A 333 1.20 14.14 -5.25
CA PHE A 333 2.67 14.12 -5.19
C PHE A 333 3.24 13.04 -6.12
N ALA A 334 2.72 11.81 -6.05
CA ALA A 334 3.13 10.73 -6.96
C ALA A 334 2.90 11.10 -8.43
N LYS A 335 1.72 11.65 -8.79
CA LYS A 335 1.44 12.14 -10.16
C LYS A 335 2.38 13.29 -10.57
N ALA A 336 2.70 14.21 -9.67
CA ALA A 336 3.56 15.36 -9.95
C ALA A 336 5.02 14.96 -10.23
N ALA A 337 5.51 13.88 -9.60
CA ALA A 337 6.85 13.36 -9.81
C ALA A 337 7.11 12.88 -11.26
N TYR A 338 6.06 12.75 -12.09
CA TYR A 338 6.16 12.41 -13.51
C TYR A 338 6.25 13.62 -14.47
N LYS A 339 6.36 14.88 -14.02
CA LYS A 339 6.62 16.10 -14.83
C LYS A 339 6.20 16.07 -16.33
N GLY A 340 4.93 15.83 -16.63
CA GLY A 340 4.41 15.84 -18.02
C GLY A 340 4.66 14.56 -18.84
N VAL A 341 5.24 13.52 -18.25
CA VAL A 341 5.47 12.19 -18.85
C VAL A 341 4.16 11.43 -19.04
N VAL A 342 3.20 11.65 -18.14
CA VAL A 342 1.87 11.03 -18.15
C VAL A 342 0.80 12.12 -18.12
N ASP A 343 -0.29 11.95 -18.85
CA ASP A 343 -1.36 12.96 -18.96
C ASP A 343 -1.91 13.36 -17.58
N ALA A 344 -1.97 12.42 -16.63
CA ALA A 344 -2.39 12.65 -15.25
C ALA A 344 -1.56 13.71 -14.49
N SER A 345 -0.32 13.99 -14.91
CA SER A 345 0.51 15.04 -14.30
C SER A 345 0.08 16.46 -14.72
N ALA A 346 -0.64 16.61 -15.84
CA ALA A 346 -1.22 17.88 -16.27
C ALA A 346 -2.42 18.28 -15.40
N GLU A 347 -3.13 17.30 -14.83
CA GLU A 347 -4.28 17.49 -13.93
C GLU A 347 -3.86 18.00 -12.52
N VAL A 348 -2.59 17.86 -12.16
CA VAL A 348 -2.08 18.32 -10.87
C VAL A 348 -1.85 19.84 -10.87
N SER A 349 -2.38 20.52 -9.85
CA SER A 349 -2.28 21.98 -9.71
C SER A 349 -0.83 22.46 -9.56
N THR A 350 -0.56 23.70 -9.98
CA THR A 350 0.77 24.32 -9.88
C THR A 350 1.23 24.40 -8.42
N GLU A 351 0.32 24.70 -7.50
CA GLU A 351 0.61 24.80 -6.07
C GLU A 351 1.05 23.45 -5.49
N MET A 352 0.43 22.35 -5.93
CA MET A 352 0.80 21.01 -5.45
C MET A 352 2.16 20.57 -6.02
N LYS A 353 2.48 20.92 -7.27
CA LYS A 353 3.81 20.72 -7.86
C LYS A 353 4.89 21.48 -7.10
N SER A 354 4.66 22.77 -6.81
CA SER A 354 5.58 23.57 -5.99
C SER A 354 5.72 23.03 -4.57
N SER A 355 4.63 22.52 -3.98
CA SER A 355 4.66 21.89 -2.66
C SER A 355 5.54 20.63 -2.64
N LEU A 356 5.44 19.76 -3.65
CA LEU A 356 6.33 18.60 -3.78
C LEU A 356 7.80 19.04 -3.83
N GLU A 357 8.14 20.01 -4.71
CA GLU A 357 9.51 20.52 -4.85
C GLU A 357 10.08 21.06 -3.54
N GLN A 358 9.28 21.77 -2.75
CA GLN A 358 9.67 22.30 -1.43
C GLN A 358 9.89 21.21 -0.38
N ASN A 359 9.26 20.04 -0.54
CA ASN A 359 9.27 18.96 0.45
C ASN A 359 10.08 17.72 0.04
N LEU A 360 10.87 17.79 -1.04
CA LEU A 360 11.71 16.66 -1.51
C LEU A 360 12.72 16.14 -0.46
N SER A 361 13.03 16.92 0.58
CA SER A 361 13.87 16.45 1.72
C SER A 361 13.10 15.58 2.72
N ASN A 362 11.77 15.64 2.69
CA ASN A 362 10.86 14.87 3.55
C ASN A 362 10.14 13.74 2.78
N VAL A 363 10.45 13.59 1.49
CA VAL A 363 9.88 12.59 0.60
C VAL A 363 11.03 11.77 0.02
N ASN A 364 11.00 10.46 0.22
CA ASN A 364 11.85 9.53 -0.51
C ASN A 364 11.15 9.10 -1.79
N ILE A 365 11.87 9.11 -2.91
CA ILE A 365 11.38 8.65 -4.21
C ILE A 365 12.46 7.74 -4.78
N ASP A 366 12.12 6.48 -4.97
CA ASP A 366 12.97 5.48 -5.59
C ASP A 366 12.36 5.08 -6.94
N ILE A 367 13.22 4.90 -7.95
CA ILE A 367 12.81 4.58 -9.31
C ILE A 367 13.54 3.35 -9.80
N ASP A 368 12.78 2.33 -10.19
CA ASP A 368 13.29 1.13 -10.82
C ASP A 368 12.76 1.00 -12.24
N VAL A 369 13.65 0.62 -13.16
CA VAL A 369 13.32 0.51 -14.57
C VAL A 369 13.60 -0.90 -15.05
N LEU A 370 12.59 -1.52 -15.65
CA LEU A 370 12.64 -2.86 -16.23
C LEU A 370 12.47 -2.79 -17.75
N GLY A 371 13.33 -3.51 -18.47
CA GLY A 371 13.34 -3.54 -19.93
C GLY A 371 13.88 -2.25 -20.57
N GLY A 372 14.11 -2.30 -21.88
CA GLY A 372 14.67 -1.21 -22.65
C GLY A 372 16.19 -1.26 -22.76
N ASP A 373 16.82 -0.09 -22.69
CA ASP A 373 18.28 0.07 -22.80
C ASP A 373 18.85 0.33 -21.41
N ASP A 374 19.89 -0.42 -21.02
CA ASP A 374 20.45 -0.36 -19.66
C ASP A 374 20.99 1.03 -19.30
N GLY A 375 21.60 1.73 -20.26
CA GLY A 375 22.13 3.08 -20.04
C GLY A 375 21.02 4.10 -19.78
N LEU A 376 19.90 4.00 -20.51
CA LEU A 376 18.72 4.82 -20.27
C LEU A 376 18.01 4.43 -18.97
N ALA A 377 17.97 3.14 -18.63
CA ALA A 377 17.39 2.65 -17.38
C ALA A 377 18.15 3.21 -16.16
N LEU A 378 19.49 3.10 -16.15
CA LEU A 378 20.35 3.66 -15.09
C LEU A 378 20.17 5.18 -14.94
N LYS A 379 20.09 5.91 -16.06
CA LYS A 379 19.85 7.35 -16.03
C LYS A 379 18.50 7.72 -15.39
N LEU A 380 17.47 6.93 -15.66
CA LEU A 380 16.13 7.15 -15.12
C LEU A 380 16.04 6.76 -13.63
N SER A 381 16.71 5.68 -13.20
CA SER A 381 16.72 5.26 -11.80
C SER A 381 17.44 6.24 -10.87
N ASP A 382 18.44 6.96 -11.38
CA ASP A 382 19.15 8.01 -10.61
C ASP A 382 18.33 9.31 -10.44
N SER A 383 17.15 9.41 -11.07
CA SER A 383 16.31 10.60 -11.05
C SER A 383 15.28 10.56 -9.93
N LYS A 384 15.04 11.68 -9.24
CA LYS A 384 13.89 11.83 -8.31
C LYS A 384 12.60 12.29 -8.99
N ILE A 385 12.74 12.98 -10.12
CA ILE A 385 11.63 13.50 -10.93
C ILE A 385 11.90 13.11 -12.36
N LEU A 386 10.96 12.37 -12.96
CA LEU A 386 11.10 11.87 -14.33
C LEU A 386 10.81 12.99 -15.33
N ASN A 387 11.63 13.08 -16.37
CA ASN A 387 11.41 14.04 -17.46
C ASN A 387 10.96 13.33 -18.75
N ASN A 388 10.19 14.05 -19.57
CA ASN A 388 9.58 13.49 -20.78
C ASN A 388 10.63 13.08 -21.84
N GLU A 389 11.76 13.76 -21.94
CA GLU A 389 12.78 13.45 -22.95
C GLU A 389 13.41 12.07 -22.71
N ASP A 390 13.88 11.81 -21.50
CA ASP A 390 14.55 10.55 -21.15
C ASP A 390 13.57 9.38 -21.16
N VAL A 391 12.35 9.58 -20.66
CA VAL A 391 11.31 8.54 -20.74
C VAL A 391 10.93 8.25 -22.19
N ASN A 392 10.86 9.25 -23.08
CA ASN A 392 10.61 9.01 -24.50
C ASN A 392 11.74 8.23 -25.18
N LYS A 393 13.00 8.51 -24.84
CA LYS A 393 14.14 7.74 -25.35
C LYS A 393 14.06 6.28 -24.89
N TRP A 394 13.76 6.05 -23.60
CA TRP A 394 13.61 4.70 -23.05
C TRP A 394 12.43 3.94 -23.70
N LYS A 395 11.26 4.58 -23.85
CA LYS A 395 10.11 3.97 -24.55
C LYS A 395 10.46 3.50 -25.97
N GLN A 396 11.28 4.26 -26.68
CA GLN A 396 11.74 3.90 -28.02
C GLN A 396 12.70 2.71 -28.01
N SER A 397 13.53 2.53 -26.98
CA SER A 397 14.45 1.39 -26.91
C SER A 397 13.71 0.08 -26.61
N VAL A 398 12.69 0.11 -25.75
CA VAL A 398 11.81 -1.05 -25.46
C VAL A 398 11.16 -1.59 -26.74
N SER A 399 10.73 -0.72 -27.64
CA SER A 399 9.97 -1.11 -28.84
C SER A 399 10.82 -1.58 -30.02
N LYS A 400 12.15 -1.34 -30.01
CA LYS A 400 13.03 -1.57 -31.16
C LYS A 400 13.77 -2.91 -31.14
N ASN A 401 13.99 -3.49 -29.97
CA ASN A 401 14.78 -4.72 -29.80
C ASN A 401 13.92 -5.82 -29.19
N THR A 402 13.83 -6.98 -29.85
CA THR A 402 13.04 -8.13 -29.37
C THR A 402 13.52 -8.69 -28.03
N GLY A 403 14.79 -8.47 -27.66
CA GLY A 403 15.34 -8.82 -26.34
C GLY A 403 15.20 -7.74 -25.26
N ALA A 404 14.67 -6.55 -25.59
CA ALA A 404 14.53 -5.44 -24.65
C ALA A 404 13.16 -5.41 -23.94
N ALA A 405 12.20 -6.24 -24.38
CA ALA A 405 10.92 -6.40 -23.70
C ALA A 405 11.03 -7.52 -22.66
N THR A 406 10.62 -7.23 -21.42
CA THR A 406 10.58 -8.18 -20.31
C THR A 406 9.16 -8.35 -19.77
N LEU A 407 8.95 -9.27 -18.84
CA LEU A 407 7.69 -9.42 -18.11
C LEU A 407 7.41 -8.14 -17.31
N ILE A 408 6.30 -7.48 -17.62
CA ILE A 408 5.89 -6.25 -16.94
C ILE A 408 4.47 -6.33 -16.37
N GLY A 409 3.72 -7.39 -16.66
CA GLY A 409 2.51 -7.66 -15.91
C GLY A 409 1.84 -8.93 -16.39
N PHE A 410 0.65 -9.15 -15.87
CA PHE A 410 -0.23 -10.22 -16.29
C PHE A 410 -1.41 -9.66 -17.07
N SER A 411 -1.96 -10.45 -17.97
CA SER A 411 -3.26 -10.15 -18.59
C SER A 411 -4.37 -10.25 -17.52
N ASP A 412 -5.57 -9.75 -17.80
CA ASP A 412 -6.70 -9.94 -16.90
C ASP A 412 -6.99 -11.44 -16.74
N GLY A 413 -7.00 -11.95 -15.50
CA GLY A 413 -7.05 -13.40 -15.23
C GLY A 413 -5.78 -14.15 -15.63
N GLY A 414 -4.66 -13.45 -15.83
CA GLY A 414 -3.39 -14.01 -16.29
C GLY A 414 -2.61 -14.80 -15.25
N LEU A 415 -3.08 -14.85 -14.00
CA LEU A 415 -2.61 -15.75 -12.95
C LEU A 415 -3.75 -16.70 -12.57
N ILE A 416 -3.50 -18.00 -12.69
CA ILE A 416 -4.47 -19.04 -12.30
C ILE A 416 -3.96 -19.72 -11.03
N PRO A 417 -4.72 -19.76 -9.92
CA PRO A 417 -4.28 -20.42 -8.70
C PRO A 417 -3.96 -21.90 -8.92
N LEU A 418 -2.93 -22.42 -8.25
CA LEU A 418 -2.51 -23.82 -8.44
C LEU A 418 -3.63 -24.84 -8.18
N TYR A 419 -4.55 -24.56 -7.26
CA TYR A 419 -5.68 -25.47 -6.98
C TYR A 419 -6.65 -25.62 -8.16
N GLU A 420 -6.69 -24.68 -9.11
CA GLU A 420 -7.50 -24.81 -10.33
C GLU A 420 -6.87 -25.77 -11.34
N LEU A 421 -5.60 -26.14 -11.18
CA LEU A 421 -4.90 -27.09 -12.04
C LEU A 421 -5.10 -28.54 -11.61
N ILE A 422 -5.81 -28.79 -10.51
CA ILE A 422 -6.10 -30.15 -10.05
C ILE A 422 -7.11 -30.79 -10.98
N ASP A 423 -6.75 -31.96 -11.50
CA ASP A 423 -7.55 -32.79 -12.38
C ASP A 423 -8.58 -33.56 -11.55
N GLU A 424 -9.77 -32.96 -11.41
CA GLU A 424 -10.90 -33.55 -10.68
C GLU A 424 -11.44 -34.83 -11.33
N SER A 425 -11.05 -35.15 -12.58
CA SER A 425 -11.40 -36.41 -13.23
C SER A 425 -10.75 -37.63 -12.56
N LEU A 426 -9.69 -37.43 -11.76
CA LEU A 426 -9.03 -38.44 -10.93
C LEU A 426 -9.88 -38.92 -9.74
N GLY A 427 -11.06 -38.33 -9.51
CA GLY A 427 -12.06 -38.78 -8.53
C GLY A 427 -12.06 -37.97 -7.23
N GLU A 428 -12.76 -38.49 -6.21
CA GLU A 428 -13.08 -37.72 -4.98
C GLU A 428 -11.85 -37.24 -4.20
N LYS A 429 -10.74 -38.00 -4.20
CA LYS A 429 -9.49 -37.57 -3.55
C LYS A 429 -8.90 -36.31 -4.19
N ALA A 430 -9.05 -36.13 -5.50
CA ALA A 430 -8.58 -34.94 -6.19
C ALA A 430 -9.44 -33.72 -5.85
N LYS A 431 -10.76 -33.89 -5.78
CA LYS A 431 -11.68 -32.82 -5.32
C LYS A 431 -11.37 -32.39 -3.89
N GLU A 432 -11.12 -33.35 -2.99
CA GLU A 432 -10.70 -33.08 -1.61
C GLU A 432 -9.37 -32.31 -1.57
N ARG A 433 -8.39 -32.73 -2.39
CA ARG A 433 -7.11 -32.03 -2.50
C ARG A 433 -7.29 -30.59 -2.99
N LYS A 434 -8.13 -30.36 -4.00
CA LYS A 434 -8.45 -29.03 -4.51
C LYS A 434 -8.98 -28.12 -3.42
N GLN A 435 -9.96 -28.59 -2.65
CA GLN A 435 -10.50 -27.81 -1.54
C GLN A 435 -9.42 -27.53 -0.48
N LYS A 436 -8.64 -28.53 -0.07
CA LYS A 436 -7.58 -28.36 0.92
C LYS A 436 -6.48 -27.39 0.49
N LEU A 437 -6.05 -27.46 -0.78
CA LEU A 437 -5.05 -26.53 -1.32
C LEU A 437 -5.63 -25.12 -1.44
N LYS A 438 -6.91 -24.98 -1.83
CA LYS A 438 -7.62 -23.70 -1.83
C LYS A 438 -7.67 -23.09 -0.43
N ASP A 439 -8.06 -23.87 0.58
CA ASP A 439 -8.12 -23.41 1.97
C ASP A 439 -6.73 -23.03 2.51
N TYR A 440 -5.68 -23.75 2.11
CA TYR A 440 -4.30 -23.43 2.47
C TYR A 440 -3.82 -22.12 1.82
N LEU A 441 -3.99 -21.96 0.51
CA LEU A 441 -3.55 -20.76 -0.22
C LEU A 441 -4.36 -19.50 0.14
N ASN A 442 -5.65 -19.66 0.44
CA ASN A 442 -6.53 -18.55 0.82
C ASN A 442 -6.59 -18.34 2.34
N GLY A 443 -5.83 -19.11 3.13
CA GLY A 443 -5.88 -19.10 4.59
C GLY A 443 -4.64 -18.50 5.24
N LYS A 444 -4.71 -18.19 6.54
CA LYS A 444 -3.57 -17.60 7.29
C LYS A 444 -2.35 -18.52 7.42
N GLN A 445 -2.51 -19.82 7.15
CA GLN A 445 -1.42 -20.80 7.29
C GLN A 445 -0.27 -20.51 6.32
N VAL A 446 -0.57 -20.21 5.04
CA VAL A 446 0.48 -19.88 4.08
C VAL A 446 1.23 -18.60 4.49
N ALA A 447 0.55 -17.67 5.18
CA ALA A 447 1.20 -16.50 5.80
C ALA A 447 2.25 -16.87 6.85
N SER A 448 1.88 -17.78 7.75
CA SER A 448 2.79 -18.29 8.77
C SER A 448 3.94 -19.09 8.17
N ASP A 449 3.68 -19.94 7.17
CA ASP A 449 4.68 -20.86 6.62
C ASP A 449 5.80 -20.17 5.85
N PHE A 450 5.51 -18.98 5.31
CA PHE A 450 6.43 -18.15 4.55
C PHE A 450 6.79 -16.83 5.28
N GLU A 451 6.46 -16.73 6.57
CA GLU A 451 6.82 -15.63 7.47
C GLU A 451 6.60 -14.22 6.89
N TYR A 452 5.52 -14.02 6.13
CA TYR A 452 5.21 -12.70 5.57
C TYR A 452 4.03 -12.04 6.29
N GLY A 453 4.13 -10.72 6.39
CA GLY A 453 3.23 -9.84 7.11
C GLY A 453 3.97 -8.55 7.43
N TYR A 454 3.24 -7.46 7.55
CA TYR A 454 3.82 -6.15 7.84
C TYR A 454 3.40 -5.71 9.23
N ASP A 455 4.35 -5.32 10.07
CA ASP A 455 4.02 -4.52 11.24
C ASP A 455 3.60 -3.12 10.76
N CYS A 456 2.30 -2.91 10.68
CA CYS A 456 1.72 -1.62 10.32
C CYS A 456 1.29 -0.83 11.57
N GLY A 457 1.69 -1.25 12.77
CA GLY A 457 1.24 -0.62 14.01
C GLY A 457 -0.29 -0.60 14.16
N THR A 458 -0.77 0.31 15.00
CA THR A 458 -2.16 0.32 15.46
C THR A 458 -3.01 1.37 14.75
N VAL A 459 -4.24 1.01 14.44
CA VAL A 459 -5.25 1.90 13.86
C VAL A 459 -6.32 2.21 14.91
N THR A 460 -6.70 3.48 15.05
CA THR A 460 -7.82 3.88 15.91
C THR A 460 -9.11 3.80 15.12
N GLU A 461 -10.07 3.02 15.59
CA GLU A 461 -11.41 2.95 15.04
C GLU A 461 -12.37 3.82 15.87
N ILE A 462 -13.16 4.67 15.21
CA ILE A 462 -14.20 5.45 15.86
C ILE A 462 -15.51 5.39 15.08
N ASP A 463 -16.62 5.45 15.81
CA ASP A 463 -17.88 5.93 15.23
C ASP A 463 -17.80 7.45 15.08
N VAL A 464 -18.22 7.95 13.93
CA VAL A 464 -18.24 9.39 13.65
C VAL A 464 -19.21 10.06 14.63
N PRO A 465 -18.75 11.06 15.39
CA PRO A 465 -19.63 11.79 16.30
C PRO A 465 -20.80 12.39 15.54
N LYS A 466 -21.98 12.47 16.15
CA LYS A 466 -23.10 13.13 15.48
C LYS A 466 -22.89 14.64 15.50
N ILE A 467 -23.36 15.33 14.47
CA ILE A 467 -23.24 16.79 14.38
C ILE A 467 -23.91 17.45 15.59
N GLU A 468 -25.05 16.91 16.04
CA GLU A 468 -25.76 17.42 17.22
C GLU A 468 -24.93 17.29 18.49
N ASP A 469 -24.10 16.24 18.61
CA ASP A 469 -23.23 16.02 19.77
C ASP A 469 -22.09 17.06 19.85
N LEU A 470 -21.68 17.63 18.71
CA LEU A 470 -20.69 18.71 18.65
C LEU A 470 -21.32 20.09 18.84
N ASP A 471 -22.59 20.26 18.49
CA ASP A 471 -23.28 21.54 18.63
C ASP A 471 -23.83 21.78 20.06
N THR A 472 -23.42 20.97 21.04
CA THR A 472 -23.95 21.01 22.43
C THR A 472 -23.04 21.67 23.45
N ASN A 473 -21.71 21.58 23.38
CA ASN A 473 -20.77 22.09 24.40
C ASN A 473 -19.58 22.85 23.78
N THR A 474 -18.75 22.14 23.01
CA THR A 474 -17.64 22.66 22.22
C THR A 474 -17.78 22.14 20.80
N LEU A 475 -17.34 22.94 19.82
CA LEU A 475 -17.37 22.56 18.41
C LEU A 475 -16.18 21.65 18.03
N ILE A 476 -15.41 21.18 19.01
CA ILE A 476 -14.25 20.30 18.82
C ILE A 476 -14.35 19.12 19.80
N LYS A 477 -14.15 17.91 19.31
CA LYS A 477 -13.97 16.70 20.12
C LYS A 477 -12.55 16.18 19.95
N ASP A 478 -11.94 15.76 21.05
CA ASP A 478 -10.65 15.08 21.07
C ASP A 478 -10.86 13.57 20.93
N ILE A 479 -10.05 12.93 20.08
CA ILE A 479 -10.10 11.50 19.81
C ILE A 479 -8.82 10.88 20.35
N TYR A 480 -8.97 9.93 21.27
CA TYR A 480 -7.86 9.26 21.93
C TYR A 480 -7.79 7.77 21.61
N LEU A 481 -6.57 7.25 21.55
CA LEU A 481 -6.28 5.82 21.58
C LEU A 481 -5.35 5.55 22.76
N GLY A 482 -5.80 4.78 23.75
CA GLY A 482 -4.97 4.44 24.92
C GLY A 482 -4.43 5.67 25.68
N GLY A 483 -5.16 6.79 25.68
CA GLY A 483 -4.74 8.06 26.29
C GLY A 483 -3.88 8.96 25.40
N GLN A 484 -3.46 8.51 24.22
CA GLN A 484 -2.78 9.35 23.23
C GLN A 484 -3.80 10.08 22.35
N LEU A 485 -3.68 11.41 22.23
CA LEU A 485 -4.49 12.20 21.30
C LEU A 485 -4.07 11.88 19.86
N VAL A 486 -4.97 11.31 19.07
CA VAL A 486 -4.69 10.87 17.69
C VAL A 486 -5.39 11.71 16.63
N ALA A 487 -6.50 12.37 16.98
CA ALA A 487 -7.22 13.27 16.09
C ALA A 487 -8.13 14.23 16.86
N LYS A 488 -8.68 15.22 16.14
CA LYS A 488 -9.74 16.09 16.61
C LYS A 488 -10.87 16.14 15.58
N ALA A 489 -12.10 15.86 15.99
CA ALA A 489 -13.29 16.07 15.15
C ALA A 489 -13.79 17.50 15.36
N MET A 490 -14.00 18.25 14.27
CA MET A 490 -14.29 19.67 14.32
C MET A 490 -15.52 19.99 13.50
N LEU A 491 -16.49 20.66 14.12
CA LEU A 491 -17.64 21.24 13.44
C LEU A 491 -17.27 22.66 13.04
N GLU A 492 -16.95 22.86 11.77
CA GLU A 492 -16.35 24.11 11.29
C GLU A 492 -17.00 24.62 10.00
N PHE A 493 -16.67 25.85 9.63
CA PHE A 493 -17.15 26.46 8.40
C PHE A 493 -16.11 26.31 7.27
N VAL A 494 -16.44 25.53 6.24
CA VAL A 494 -15.63 25.37 5.03
C VAL A 494 -16.43 25.89 3.83
N PRO A 495 -16.19 27.14 3.38
CA PRO A 495 -17.05 27.82 2.41
C PRO A 495 -17.26 27.06 1.10
N LEU A 496 -16.23 26.35 0.66
CA LEU A 496 -16.21 25.59 -0.58
C LEU A 496 -17.01 24.26 -0.51
N LEU A 497 -17.36 23.79 0.69
CA LEU A 497 -18.23 22.62 0.89
C LEU A 497 -19.67 23.05 1.19
N ASN A 498 -19.84 24.01 2.10
CA ASN A 498 -21.16 24.49 2.48
C ASN A 498 -21.11 25.95 2.91
N LEU A 499 -21.86 26.80 2.22
CA LEU A 499 -21.92 28.24 2.48
C LEU A 499 -22.87 28.62 3.63
N LYS A 500 -23.71 27.70 4.08
CA LYS A 500 -24.82 27.98 5.02
C LYS A 500 -24.64 27.32 6.38
N GLU A 501 -24.08 26.12 6.39
CA GLU A 501 -23.99 25.28 7.58
C GLU A 501 -22.55 24.82 7.81
N LYS A 502 -22.25 24.47 9.07
CA LYS A 502 -20.96 23.89 9.42
C LYS A 502 -20.90 22.44 8.93
N VAL A 503 -19.69 22.01 8.60
CA VAL A 503 -19.38 20.64 8.20
C VAL A 503 -18.47 20.00 9.24
N MET A 504 -18.51 18.68 9.34
CA MET A 504 -17.63 17.93 10.22
C MET A 504 -16.36 17.50 9.48
N VAL A 505 -15.22 17.93 10.01
CA VAL A 505 -13.89 17.59 9.48
C VAL A 505 -13.05 16.99 10.61
N ILE A 506 -12.41 15.85 10.33
CA ILE A 506 -11.53 15.17 11.28
C ILE A 506 -10.09 15.49 10.92
N TYR A 507 -9.36 16.06 11.88
CA TYR A 507 -7.96 16.41 11.71
C TYR A 507 -7.07 15.46 12.51
N PRO A 508 -6.10 14.80 11.87
CA PRO A 508 -5.14 13.97 12.57
C PRO A 508 -4.21 14.81 13.44
N VAL A 509 -3.73 14.21 14.53
CA VAL A 509 -2.74 14.78 15.44
C VAL A 509 -1.45 13.96 15.34
N ILE A 510 -0.37 14.63 14.93
CA ILE A 510 0.94 14.00 14.72
C ILE A 510 1.98 14.78 15.51
N ASN A 511 2.72 14.09 16.38
CA ASN A 511 3.69 14.69 17.30
C ASN A 511 3.06 15.83 18.14
N ASN A 512 1.86 15.57 18.69
CA ASN A 512 1.05 16.52 19.46
C ASN A 512 0.65 17.81 18.73
N LYS A 513 0.72 17.81 17.39
CA LYS A 513 0.29 18.94 16.56
C LYS A 513 -0.86 18.51 15.66
N VAL A 514 -1.94 19.29 15.67
CA VAL A 514 -3.07 19.12 14.76
C VAL A 514 -2.62 19.48 13.36
N ARG A 515 -2.98 18.68 12.36
CA ARG A 515 -2.57 18.91 10.97
C ARG A 515 -3.72 19.44 10.13
N PHE A 516 -3.89 20.76 10.11
CA PHE A 516 -4.98 21.41 9.36
C PHE A 516 -4.87 21.30 7.84
N ASN A 517 -3.69 20.95 7.32
CA ASN A 517 -3.51 20.58 5.92
C ASN A 517 -3.97 19.14 5.61
N LEU A 518 -4.39 18.36 6.61
CA LEU A 518 -4.71 16.93 6.50
C LEU A 518 -6.14 16.58 6.96
N GLY A 519 -7.11 17.47 6.82
CA GLY A 519 -8.49 17.22 7.25
C GLY A 519 -9.22 16.18 6.40
N PHE A 520 -10.04 15.35 7.03
CA PHE A 520 -10.98 14.44 6.38
C PHE A 520 -12.41 14.94 6.60
N TYR A 521 -13.01 15.49 5.55
CA TYR A 521 -14.42 15.82 5.53
C TYR A 521 -15.24 14.54 5.32
N ILE A 522 -16.23 14.33 6.19
CA ILE A 522 -16.98 13.08 6.22
C ILE A 522 -17.96 12.88 5.06
N GLY A 523 -18.22 13.91 4.25
CA GLY A 523 -19.24 13.86 3.19
C GLY A 523 -20.63 14.26 3.69
N ASP A 524 -21.51 14.58 2.75
CA ASP A 524 -22.94 14.83 2.98
C ASP A 524 -23.75 14.44 1.73
N LYS A 525 -24.99 14.93 1.64
CA LYS A 525 -25.87 14.64 0.50
C LYS A 525 -25.43 15.31 -0.81
N ASP A 526 -24.64 16.39 -0.73
CA ASP A 526 -24.26 17.23 -1.86
C ASP A 526 -22.79 17.01 -2.26
N HIS A 527 -21.97 16.48 -1.34
CA HIS A 527 -20.53 16.24 -1.51
C HIS A 527 -20.11 14.87 -1.03
N LYS A 528 -19.19 14.24 -1.76
CA LYS A 528 -18.50 13.03 -1.30
C LYS A 528 -17.58 13.36 -0.11
N PRO A 529 -17.16 12.38 0.69
CA PRO A 529 -16.04 12.57 1.59
C PRO A 529 -14.84 13.14 0.84
N ALA A 530 -14.10 14.04 1.49
CA ALA A 530 -13.06 14.82 0.82
C ALA A 530 -11.87 15.13 1.74
N ARG A 531 -10.70 15.35 1.14
CA ARG A 531 -9.57 15.97 1.81
C ARG A 531 -9.79 17.47 1.93
N VAL A 532 -9.60 18.03 3.13
CA VAL A 532 -9.64 19.47 3.40
C VAL A 532 -8.25 19.91 3.86
N SER A 533 -7.58 20.72 3.05
CA SER A 533 -6.23 21.20 3.33
C SER A 533 -6.20 22.71 3.48
N TRP A 534 -6.05 23.18 4.72
CA TRP A 534 -5.79 24.59 5.03
C TRP A 534 -4.29 24.89 4.89
N ASP A 535 -3.95 25.88 4.06
CA ASP A 535 -2.58 26.42 3.93
C ASP A 535 -2.39 27.74 4.71
N GLY A 536 -3.40 28.14 5.46
CA GLY A 536 -3.53 29.45 6.08
C GLY A 536 -4.99 29.87 6.07
N THR A 537 -5.33 30.82 5.19
CA THR A 537 -6.68 31.39 5.10
C THR A 537 -7.57 30.72 4.07
N ASP A 538 -7.01 29.99 3.11
CA ASP A 538 -7.78 29.29 2.07
C ASP A 538 -7.72 27.78 2.29
N ALA A 539 -8.80 27.10 1.90
CA ALA A 539 -8.89 25.65 1.91
C ALA A 539 -8.83 25.12 0.48
N ALA A 540 -7.99 24.10 0.25
CA ALA A 540 -8.11 23.24 -0.92
C ALA A 540 -8.97 22.02 -0.55
N ILE A 541 -9.86 21.63 -1.46
CA ILE A 541 -10.72 20.45 -1.30
C ILE A 541 -10.52 19.51 -2.47
N VAL A 542 -10.36 18.23 -2.15
CA VAL A 542 -10.27 17.14 -3.13
C VAL A 542 -11.19 16.01 -2.68
N GLU A 543 -12.29 15.80 -3.39
CA GLU A 543 -13.21 14.69 -3.12
C GLU A 543 -12.56 13.33 -3.45
N TYR A 544 -12.81 12.32 -2.62
CA TYR A 544 -12.32 10.97 -2.87
C TYR A 544 -13.17 10.29 -3.96
N GLU A 545 -12.58 10.06 -5.13
CA GLU A 545 -13.28 9.55 -6.32
C GLU A 545 -14.04 8.23 -6.05
N ASN A 546 -13.42 7.34 -5.28
CA ASN A 546 -13.89 6.00 -4.94
C ASN A 546 -14.91 5.96 -3.78
N MET A 547 -15.26 7.11 -3.20
CA MET A 547 -16.29 7.19 -2.16
C MET A 547 -17.63 7.63 -2.74
N ASN A 548 -18.70 7.19 -2.09
CA ASN A 548 -20.06 7.56 -2.43
C ASN A 548 -20.49 8.84 -1.71
N PHE A 549 -21.52 9.51 -2.24
CA PHE A 549 -22.20 10.58 -1.53
C PHE A 549 -22.79 10.07 -0.21
N GLY A 550 -22.82 10.95 0.80
CA GLY A 550 -23.27 10.65 2.15
C GLY A 550 -22.15 10.69 3.18
N ALA A 551 -22.54 10.96 4.43
CA ALA A 551 -21.62 11.04 5.56
C ALA A 551 -21.07 9.66 5.93
N ALA A 552 -19.75 9.54 6.06
CA ALA A 552 -19.09 8.40 6.66
C ALA A 552 -19.57 8.21 8.11
N LYS A 553 -19.82 6.95 8.49
CA LYS A 553 -20.33 6.60 9.84
C LYS A 553 -19.24 6.08 10.78
N LYS A 554 -18.21 5.47 10.22
CA LYS A 554 -17.01 5.00 10.92
C LYS A 554 -15.78 5.58 10.26
N LEU A 555 -14.76 5.83 11.07
CA LEU A 555 -13.45 6.25 10.60
C LEU A 555 -12.36 5.42 11.25
N TYR A 556 -11.26 5.30 10.51
CA TYR A 556 -10.05 4.62 10.89
C TYR A 556 -8.91 5.63 10.79
N ILE A 557 -8.19 5.82 11.90
CA ILE A 557 -7.21 6.88 12.06
C ILE A 557 -5.85 6.24 12.34
N ARG A 558 -4.88 6.54 11.48
CA ARG A 558 -3.49 6.12 11.63
C ARG A 558 -2.57 7.27 11.29
N GLY A 559 -2.06 7.91 12.34
CA GLY A 559 -1.22 9.10 12.21
C GLY A 559 -1.86 10.15 11.32
N ALA A 560 -1.31 10.42 10.13
CA ALA A 560 -1.87 11.40 9.17
C ALA A 560 -3.11 10.94 8.39
N SER A 561 -3.35 9.63 8.34
CA SER A 561 -4.41 9.09 7.53
C SER A 561 -5.69 8.96 8.34
N VAL A 562 -6.78 9.39 7.72
CA VAL A 562 -8.15 9.20 8.20
C VAL A 562 -8.92 8.63 7.02
N THR A 563 -9.50 7.44 7.19
CA THR A 563 -10.23 6.73 6.14
C THR A 563 -11.58 6.27 6.65
N SER A 564 -12.54 6.07 5.75
CA SER A 564 -13.86 5.50 6.08
C SER A 564 -13.91 3.97 5.95
N VAL A 565 -12.83 3.37 5.48
CA VAL A 565 -12.64 1.93 5.30
C VAL A 565 -11.42 1.50 6.10
N ALA A 566 -11.53 0.37 6.79
CA ALA A 566 -10.47 -0.21 7.59
C ALA A 566 -9.25 -0.52 6.70
N PRO A 567 -8.04 -0.04 7.04
CA PRO A 567 -6.82 -0.48 6.38
C PRO A 567 -6.66 -2.01 6.48
N GLU A 568 -6.46 -2.69 5.35
CA GLU A 568 -6.43 -4.15 5.31
C GLU A 568 -5.16 -4.71 5.95
N GLY A 569 -5.29 -5.80 6.71
CA GLY A 569 -4.17 -6.44 7.40
C GLY A 569 -3.63 -5.66 8.61
N THR A 570 -4.44 -4.78 9.19
CA THR A 570 -4.05 -4.02 10.40
C THR A 570 -4.88 -4.39 11.62
N GLU A 571 -4.32 -4.18 12.81
CA GLU A 571 -5.07 -4.29 14.06
C GLU A 571 -5.75 -2.95 14.38
N HIS A 572 -7.03 -3.01 14.74
CA HIS A 572 -7.84 -1.83 15.06
C HIS A 572 -8.33 -1.89 16.50
N HIS A 573 -8.29 -0.75 17.18
CA HIS A 573 -8.84 -0.61 18.52
C HIS A 573 -9.77 0.58 18.60
N ALA A 574 -10.84 0.43 19.38
CA ALA A 574 -11.81 1.49 19.60
C ALA A 574 -11.14 2.69 20.30
N GLY A 575 -11.26 3.86 19.68
CA GLY A 575 -10.88 5.13 20.28
C GLY A 575 -11.97 5.69 21.19
N THR A 576 -11.59 6.57 22.10
CA THR A 576 -12.54 7.36 22.90
C THR A 576 -12.69 8.76 22.30
N VAL A 577 -13.91 9.29 22.37
CA VAL A 577 -14.24 10.64 21.89
C VAL A 577 -14.69 11.48 23.08
N GLU A 578 -14.02 12.60 23.31
CA GLU A 578 -14.25 13.48 24.45
C GLU A 578 -14.40 14.93 24.02
N ASP A 579 -15.10 15.76 24.80
CA ASP A 579 -15.17 17.20 24.54
C ASP A 579 -13.79 17.85 24.71
N ALA A 580 -13.37 18.65 23.71
CA ALA A 580 -12.13 19.40 23.78
C ALA A 580 -12.31 20.74 24.49
N TYR A 581 -11.52 20.97 25.54
CA TYR A 581 -11.54 22.21 26.30
C TYR A 581 -10.14 22.76 26.55
N LEU A 582 -10.04 24.07 26.69
CA LEU A 582 -8.93 24.65 27.44
C LEU A 582 -9.29 24.64 28.93
N ALA A 583 -8.68 23.73 29.69
CA ALA A 583 -8.84 23.67 31.13
C ALA A 583 -8.03 24.77 31.81
N SER A 584 -8.66 25.45 32.77
CA SER A 584 -8.02 26.47 33.60
C SER A 584 -8.72 26.55 34.96
N LYS A 585 -8.30 27.50 35.81
CA LYS A 585 -9.00 27.81 37.05
C LYS A 585 -9.52 29.24 37.06
N ILE A 586 -10.70 29.45 37.61
CA ILE A 586 -11.35 30.75 37.74
C ILE A 586 -11.71 31.04 39.19
N TYR A 587 -11.79 32.31 39.56
CA TYR A 587 -12.29 32.72 40.87
C TYR A 587 -13.81 32.85 40.82
N VAL A 588 -14.49 32.12 41.71
CA VAL A 588 -15.94 32.20 41.85
C VAL A 588 -16.27 32.83 43.21
N PRO A 589 -16.92 34.00 43.26
CA PRO A 589 -17.33 34.61 44.52
C PRO A 589 -18.32 33.74 45.29
N LYS A 590 -18.38 33.88 46.62
CA LYS A 590 -19.24 33.09 47.49
C LYS A 590 -20.73 33.21 47.13
N LYS A 591 -21.13 34.37 46.62
CA LYS A 591 -22.49 34.69 46.19
C LYS A 591 -22.43 35.52 44.90
N TYR A 592 -23.35 35.24 43.98
CA TYR A 592 -23.51 36.01 42.74
C TYR A 592 -24.93 36.57 42.60
N PRO A 593 -25.11 37.87 42.30
CA PRO A 593 -24.06 38.90 42.30
C PRO A 593 -23.48 39.08 43.72
N PRO A 594 -22.21 39.49 43.86
CA PRO A 594 -21.62 39.77 45.16
C PRO A 594 -22.31 41.01 45.74
N ASN A 595 -22.73 40.94 47.00
CA ASN A 595 -23.41 42.05 47.68
C ASN A 595 -22.49 42.77 48.67
N SER A 596 -21.27 42.25 48.88
CA SER A 596 -20.29 42.78 49.80
C SER A 596 -18.86 42.39 49.39
N GLU A 597 -17.88 43.12 49.90
CA GLU A 597 -16.46 42.75 49.77
C GLU A 597 -16.15 41.39 50.40
N ASN A 598 -16.92 40.98 51.41
CA ASN A 598 -16.82 39.65 52.01
C ASN A 598 -17.27 38.53 51.06
N ASP A 599 -18.29 38.75 50.22
CA ASP A 599 -18.70 37.78 49.19
C ASP A 599 -17.60 37.57 48.13
N LEU A 600 -16.79 38.61 47.90
CA LEU A 600 -15.62 38.60 47.02
C LEU A 600 -14.36 38.07 47.68
N ARG A 601 -14.24 38.09 49.02
CA ARG A 601 -13.08 37.57 49.75
C ARG A 601 -13.22 36.08 50.08
N ASP A 602 -14.44 35.65 50.38
CA ASP A 602 -14.78 34.27 50.77
C ASP A 602 -15.03 33.33 49.58
N GLY A 603 -14.90 33.82 48.35
CA GLY A 603 -14.99 33.00 47.14
C GLY A 603 -13.87 31.98 47.00
N LYS A 604 -13.99 31.09 46.01
CA LYS A 604 -13.09 29.95 45.81
C LYS A 604 -12.62 29.86 44.36
N VAL A 605 -11.40 29.38 44.19
CA VAL A 605 -10.87 29.01 42.87
C VAL A 605 -11.44 27.65 42.46
N GLN A 606 -12.01 27.56 41.26
CA GLN A 606 -12.66 26.37 40.72
C GLN A 606 -12.11 26.05 39.33
N ASN A 607 -12.12 24.76 38.95
CA ASN A 607 -11.79 24.35 37.59
C ASN A 607 -12.84 24.88 36.62
N HIS A 608 -12.40 25.32 35.45
CA HIS A 608 -13.25 25.78 34.38
C HIS A 608 -12.72 25.29 33.04
N ASN A 609 -13.64 24.87 32.19
CA ASN A 609 -13.35 24.31 30.88
C ASN A 609 -13.87 25.30 29.82
N TYR A 610 -12.95 25.98 29.15
CA TYR A 610 -13.32 26.93 28.10
C TYR A 610 -13.60 26.20 26.79
N PRO A 611 -14.79 26.39 26.19
CA PRO A 611 -15.18 25.72 24.96
C PRO A 611 -14.39 26.25 23.76
N LEU A 612 -14.06 25.32 22.85
CA LEU A 612 -13.22 25.59 21.68
C LEU A 612 -14.02 25.61 20.37
N VAL A 613 -13.53 26.38 19.38
CA VAL A 613 -13.97 26.39 17.98
C VAL A 613 -12.76 26.46 17.05
N LYS A 614 -12.84 25.82 15.88
CA LYS A 614 -11.87 26.04 14.80
C LYS A 614 -12.37 27.12 13.85
N VAL A 615 -11.50 28.07 13.54
CA VAL A 615 -11.70 29.04 12.47
C VAL A 615 -10.46 28.99 11.59
N PHE A 616 -10.63 28.50 10.36
CA PHE A 616 -9.55 28.26 9.39
C PHE A 616 -8.46 27.36 9.99
N ASN A 617 -7.19 27.75 9.93
CA ASN A 617 -6.07 27.02 10.50
C ASN A 617 -5.79 27.33 11.98
N ARG A 618 -6.76 27.85 12.73
CA ARG A 618 -6.58 28.25 14.15
C ARG A 618 -7.70 27.72 15.03
N ILE A 619 -7.36 27.36 16.27
CA ILE A 619 -8.33 27.02 17.33
C ILE A 619 -8.50 28.23 18.23
N TRP A 620 -9.74 28.61 18.51
CA TRP A 620 -10.11 29.80 19.27
C TRP A 620 -10.91 29.43 20.52
N LEU A 621 -10.75 30.24 21.57
CA LEU A 621 -11.68 30.26 22.69
C LEU A 621 -12.98 30.93 22.28
N ARG A 622 -14.11 30.37 22.74
CA ARG A 622 -15.45 30.90 22.46
C ARG A 622 -16.03 31.74 23.59
N ASP A 623 -15.41 31.69 24.78
CA ASP A 623 -15.81 32.46 25.95
C ASP A 623 -14.60 33.24 26.48
N ASN A 624 -14.87 34.25 27.30
CA ASN A 624 -13.87 35.15 27.86
C ASN A 624 -12.93 34.42 28.82
N TYR A 625 -11.65 34.41 28.50
CA TYR A 625 -10.67 33.73 29.33
C TYR A 625 -10.38 34.51 30.63
N ALA A 626 -10.76 33.91 31.75
CA ALA A 626 -10.68 34.48 33.09
C ALA A 626 -9.82 33.61 34.05
N SER A 627 -8.65 33.14 33.60
CA SER A 627 -7.75 32.37 34.46
C SER A 627 -7.26 33.15 35.67
N THR A 628 -7.35 32.55 36.85
CA THR A 628 -6.69 33.02 38.07
C THR A 628 -5.26 32.55 38.20
N ILE A 629 -4.78 31.73 37.27
CA ILE A 629 -3.42 31.20 37.24
C ILE A 629 -2.64 31.91 36.13
N ASP A 630 -1.53 32.54 36.50
CA ASP A 630 -0.58 33.07 35.51
C ASP A 630 0.31 31.95 34.93
N LYS A 631 1.06 32.26 33.87
CA LYS A 631 1.95 31.32 33.17
C LYS A 631 3.08 30.73 34.03
N THR A 632 3.32 31.30 35.22
CA THR A 632 4.30 30.75 36.19
C THR A 632 3.66 29.76 37.16
N GLY A 633 2.34 29.54 37.05
CA GLY A 633 1.56 28.69 37.94
C GLY A 633 1.09 29.43 39.21
N LYS A 634 1.29 30.75 39.30
CA LYS A 634 0.87 31.52 40.47
C LYS A 634 -0.62 31.82 40.43
N GLU A 635 -1.30 31.47 41.52
CA GLU A 635 -2.73 31.71 41.71
C GLU A 635 -3.00 33.11 42.27
N TYR A 636 -4.01 33.79 41.72
CA TYR A 636 -4.50 35.10 42.14
C TYR A 636 -5.95 34.97 42.61
N GLN A 637 -6.18 35.12 43.92
CA GLN A 637 -7.49 34.89 44.53
C GLN A 637 -8.36 36.14 44.57
N TYR A 638 -7.77 37.33 44.73
CA TYR A 638 -8.48 38.62 44.81
C TYR A 638 -7.45 39.75 44.83
N VAL A 639 -7.72 40.90 44.21
CA VAL A 639 -7.05 42.14 44.63
C VAL A 639 -7.99 43.35 44.47
N ALA A 640 -8.00 44.20 45.49
CA ALA A 640 -9.00 45.24 45.73
C ALA A 640 -8.91 46.46 44.81
N VAL A 641 -10.08 47.09 44.58
CA VAL A 641 -10.25 48.34 43.82
C VAL A 641 -9.69 49.52 44.63
N GLY A 642 -8.41 49.80 44.45
CA GLY A 642 -7.75 50.95 45.05
C GLY A 642 -6.26 50.88 44.78
N GLU A 643 -5.82 51.60 43.75
CA GLU A 643 -4.42 51.65 43.32
C GLU A 643 -3.83 50.30 42.89
N GLY A 644 -4.59 49.68 42.00
CA GLY A 644 -4.10 48.72 41.04
C GLY A 644 -4.55 47.34 41.37
N THR A 645 -5.64 46.90 40.72
CA THR A 645 -5.94 45.50 40.37
C THR A 645 -7.38 45.26 39.89
N PHE A 646 -7.55 44.07 39.30
CA PHE A 646 -8.73 43.34 38.82
C PHE A 646 -10.09 43.96 39.17
N ASN A 647 -10.83 44.38 38.15
CA ASN A 647 -12.29 44.55 38.30
C ASN A 647 -12.97 43.24 37.92
N VAL A 648 -13.94 42.81 38.73
CA VAL A 648 -14.94 41.81 38.33
C VAL A 648 -16.07 42.58 37.64
N GLY A 649 -16.06 42.63 36.32
CA GLY A 649 -17.12 43.28 35.54
C GLY A 649 -18.38 42.41 35.44
N HIS A 650 -19.53 43.05 35.20
CA HIS A 650 -20.80 42.38 34.89
C HIS A 650 -20.89 42.09 33.39
N GLY A 651 -20.96 40.82 32.99
CA GLY A 651 -21.33 40.42 31.62
C GLY A 651 -22.83 40.31 31.42
N LEU A 652 -23.26 40.13 30.17
CA LEU A 652 -24.67 39.98 29.76
C LEU A 652 -25.42 38.85 30.51
N ASP A 653 -24.69 37.83 31.00
CA ASP A 653 -25.23 36.65 31.66
C ASP A 653 -24.97 36.58 33.17
N ASN A 654 -24.62 37.69 33.83
CA ASN A 654 -24.32 37.65 35.27
C ASN A 654 -23.18 36.63 35.59
N LYS A 655 -22.16 36.56 34.73
CA LYS A 655 -20.91 35.82 35.00
C LYS A 655 -19.79 36.80 35.39
N PRO A 656 -18.87 36.43 36.30
CA PRO A 656 -17.74 37.29 36.65
C PRO A 656 -16.79 37.45 35.46
N ILE A 657 -16.54 38.69 35.02
CA ILE A 657 -15.51 39.00 34.02
C ILE A 657 -14.25 39.42 34.76
N LEU A 658 -13.11 38.76 34.55
CA LEU A 658 -11.82 39.29 35.00
C LEU A 658 -11.31 40.33 34.01
N ILE A 659 -11.12 41.55 34.51
CA ILE A 659 -10.63 42.68 33.71
C ILE A 659 -9.14 42.86 34.04
N TYR A 660 -8.26 42.41 33.14
CA TYR A 660 -6.81 42.55 33.33
C TYR A 660 -6.36 43.96 32.93
N LYS A 661 -5.38 44.52 33.64
CA LYS A 661 -4.66 45.67 33.09
C LYS A 661 -3.90 45.22 31.85
N VAL A 662 -4.07 45.96 30.75
CA VAL A 662 -3.41 45.79 29.43
C VAL A 662 -1.92 45.41 29.50
N LYS A 663 -1.19 45.88 30.53
CA LYS A 663 0.26 45.61 30.73
C LYS A 663 0.59 44.22 31.29
N GLU A 664 -0.38 43.46 31.78
CA GLU A 664 -0.17 42.14 32.41
C GLU A 664 -0.84 40.99 31.65
N LYS A 665 -1.49 41.26 30.52
CA LYS A 665 -2.19 40.26 29.70
C LYS A 665 -1.31 39.07 29.33
N ASP A 666 -0.06 39.31 28.95
CA ASP A 666 0.93 38.29 28.57
C ASP A 666 1.35 37.37 29.74
N LYS A 667 0.96 37.69 30.98
CA LYS A 667 1.17 36.81 32.12
C LYS A 667 0.11 35.71 32.19
N PHE A 668 -1.09 35.93 31.67
CA PHE A 668 -2.22 34.99 31.81
C PHE A 668 -2.51 34.21 30.52
N VAL A 669 -1.81 34.51 29.42
CA VAL A 669 -1.91 33.72 28.18
C VAL A 669 -1.46 32.28 28.46
N PRO A 670 -2.30 31.27 28.18
CA PRO A 670 -1.91 29.88 28.35
C PRO A 670 -0.71 29.51 27.48
N SER A 671 0.07 28.52 27.92
CA SER A 671 1.21 28.04 27.15
C SER A 671 0.77 27.52 25.78
N GLY A 672 1.42 27.98 24.71
CA GLY A 672 1.08 27.62 23.32
C GLY A 672 -0.09 28.41 22.72
N TRP A 673 -0.66 29.37 23.44
CA TRP A 673 -1.71 30.26 22.95
C TRP A 673 -1.18 31.68 22.71
N SER A 674 -1.88 32.41 21.85
CA SER A 674 -1.53 33.75 21.41
C SER A 674 -2.68 34.73 21.59
N ILE A 675 -2.33 35.99 21.86
CA ILE A 675 -3.28 37.10 21.83
C ILE A 675 -3.58 37.44 20.37
N PRO A 676 -4.86 37.44 19.94
CA PRO A 676 -5.29 37.84 18.61
C PRO A 676 -4.76 39.22 18.25
N THR A 677 -4.19 39.34 17.04
CA THR A 677 -3.85 40.63 16.47
C THR A 677 -5.03 41.21 15.70
N LYS A 678 -4.95 42.51 15.40
CA LYS A 678 -5.91 43.17 14.51
C LYS A 678 -5.97 42.48 13.15
N GLU A 679 -4.81 42.12 12.62
CA GLU A 679 -4.66 41.50 11.31
C GLU A 679 -5.37 40.14 11.27
N ALA A 680 -5.28 39.34 12.34
CA ALA A 680 -5.95 38.03 12.43
C ALA A 680 -7.48 38.13 12.30
N PHE A 681 -8.11 39.14 12.92
CA PHE A 681 -9.56 39.35 12.77
C PHE A 681 -9.93 39.89 11.38
N GLN A 682 -9.09 40.74 10.79
CA GLN A 682 -9.31 41.26 9.44
C GLN A 682 -9.20 40.17 8.37
N GLU A 683 -8.31 39.19 8.55
CA GLU A 683 -8.19 38.01 7.69
C GLU A 683 -9.49 37.19 7.69
N ILE A 684 -10.03 36.92 8.88
CA ILE A 684 -11.34 36.25 9.04
C ILE A 684 -12.41 37.03 8.31
N GLU A 685 -12.59 38.31 8.63
CA GLU A 685 -13.62 39.13 8.01
C GLU A 685 -13.51 39.15 6.47
N LYS A 686 -12.28 39.26 5.94
CA LYS A 686 -12.02 39.28 4.50
C LYS A 686 -12.44 37.99 3.81
N VAL A 687 -12.03 36.83 4.33
CA VAL A 687 -12.38 35.51 3.75
C VAL A 687 -13.89 35.31 3.77
N PHE A 688 -14.55 35.68 4.87
CA PHE A 688 -15.99 35.53 4.98
C PHE A 688 -16.76 36.43 3.99
N LYS A 689 -16.35 37.70 3.86
CA LYS A 689 -16.92 38.63 2.87
C LYS A 689 -16.71 38.13 1.44
N ASN A 690 -15.52 37.63 1.12
CA ASN A 690 -15.21 37.09 -0.21
C ASN A 690 -16.11 35.90 -0.57
N ASN A 691 -16.48 35.09 0.43
CA ASN A 691 -17.37 33.94 0.26
C ASN A 691 -18.87 34.29 0.44
N LYS A 692 -19.22 35.59 0.52
CA LYS A 692 -20.61 36.09 0.67
C LYS A 692 -21.34 35.54 1.90
N ILE A 693 -20.61 35.24 2.97
CA ILE A 693 -21.21 34.77 4.21
C ILE A 693 -21.71 35.98 4.98
N THR A 694 -23.03 36.06 5.17
CA THR A 694 -23.68 37.25 5.76
C THR A 694 -23.86 37.16 7.27
N ASN A 695 -23.78 35.97 7.87
CA ASN A 695 -23.89 35.75 9.32
C ASN A 695 -22.61 35.12 9.87
N LEU A 696 -21.57 35.94 10.01
CA LEU A 696 -20.25 35.55 10.52
C LEU A 696 -20.35 34.90 11.91
N GLY A 697 -21.30 35.35 12.71
CA GLY A 697 -21.52 34.86 14.07
C GLY A 697 -21.94 33.41 14.14
N ALA A 698 -22.99 33.06 13.38
CA ALA A 698 -23.51 31.69 13.31
C ALA A 698 -22.47 30.68 12.80
N ALA A 699 -21.50 31.13 12.01
CA ALA A 699 -20.40 30.29 11.54
C ALA A 699 -19.35 29.97 12.62
N MET A 700 -19.33 30.70 13.75
CA MET A 700 -18.32 30.55 14.82
C MET A 700 -18.91 30.11 16.18
N THR A 701 -20.23 30.10 16.33
CA THR A 701 -20.93 29.74 17.58
C THR A 701 -21.85 28.53 17.42
N ARG A 702 -22.36 27.96 18.53
CA ARG A 702 -23.35 26.87 18.46
C ARG A 702 -24.67 27.38 17.86
N LYS A 703 -25.41 26.51 17.18
CA LYS A 703 -26.75 26.87 16.68
C LYS A 703 -27.68 27.26 17.83
N SER A 704 -27.62 26.52 18.94
CA SER A 704 -28.45 26.78 20.13
C SER A 704 -28.20 28.15 20.77
N GLU A 705 -26.98 28.68 20.69
CA GLU A 705 -26.68 30.03 21.19
C GLU A 705 -27.28 31.11 20.31
N CYS A 706 -27.25 30.88 18.99
CA CYS A 706 -27.81 31.79 18.00
C CYS A 706 -29.34 31.79 17.96
N ASP A 707 -29.97 30.66 18.26
CA ASP A 707 -31.43 30.51 18.23
C ASP A 707 -32.10 30.93 19.56
N SER A 708 -31.32 31.27 20.59
CA SER A 708 -31.87 31.60 21.92
C SER A 708 -32.56 32.97 21.94
N LYS A 709 -33.77 33.04 22.51
CA LYS A 709 -34.59 34.26 22.61
C LYS A 709 -34.18 35.21 23.74
N ASP A 710 -33.31 34.75 24.64
CA ASP A 710 -32.94 35.45 25.88
C ASP A 710 -31.71 36.37 25.73
N VAL A 711 -31.00 36.30 24.60
CA VAL A 711 -29.93 37.24 24.29
C VAL A 711 -30.58 38.54 23.82
N LYS A 712 -30.66 39.54 24.71
CA LYS A 712 -31.11 40.89 24.37
C LYS A 712 -30.33 41.40 23.16
N GLY A 713 -30.96 41.37 21.98
CA GLY A 713 -30.45 41.96 20.74
C GLY A 713 -29.67 41.02 19.81
N ASN A 714 -30.18 39.81 19.46
CA ASN A 714 -29.68 39.02 18.30
C ASN A 714 -28.14 38.90 18.18
N ILE A 715 -27.39 38.75 19.28
CA ILE A 715 -25.91 38.72 19.21
C ILE A 715 -25.44 37.30 18.93
N CYS A 716 -25.09 36.99 17.67
CA CYS A 716 -24.35 35.80 17.27
C CYS A 716 -22.88 36.16 17.00
N GLY A 717 -21.91 35.51 17.67
CA GLY A 717 -20.48 35.61 17.35
C GLY A 717 -19.50 35.26 18.47
N LEU A 718 -18.19 35.37 18.16
CA LEU A 718 -17.10 35.19 19.13
C LEU A 718 -17.09 36.37 20.12
N VAL A 719 -17.77 36.23 21.25
CA VAL A 719 -17.90 37.32 22.23
C VAL A 719 -16.60 37.51 23.01
N GLY A 720 -15.81 38.49 22.60
CA GLY A 720 -14.67 39.00 23.36
C GLY A 720 -15.07 40.30 24.06
N LEU A 721 -15.01 40.33 25.39
CA LEU A 721 -15.29 41.53 26.18
C LEU A 721 -14.02 42.36 26.33
N GLY A 722 -14.03 43.56 25.76
CA GLY A 722 -13.01 44.57 26.00
C GLY A 722 -13.51 45.74 26.86
N LEU A 723 -12.66 46.43 27.61
CA LEU A 723 -13.03 47.54 28.51
C LEU A 723 -12.11 48.75 28.38
N ARG A 724 -12.57 49.77 27.68
CA ARG A 724 -11.87 51.05 27.62
C ARG A 724 -12.31 51.95 28.77
N LYS A 725 -11.35 52.54 29.46
CA LYS A 725 -11.60 53.67 30.36
C LYS A 725 -11.75 54.95 29.54
N ASP A 726 -12.92 55.56 29.56
CA ASP A 726 -13.15 56.90 29.03
C ASP A 726 -13.28 57.94 30.18
N LYS A 727 -13.60 59.19 29.83
CA LYS A 727 -13.72 60.30 30.80
C LYS A 727 -14.95 60.17 31.72
N ASN A 728 -15.90 59.31 31.39
CA ASN A 728 -17.18 59.13 32.08
C ASN A 728 -17.33 57.73 32.72
N GLY A 729 -16.44 56.78 32.45
CA GLY A 729 -16.50 55.42 33.00
C GLY A 729 -15.72 54.39 32.20
N TYR A 730 -16.04 53.11 32.41
CA TYR A 730 -15.56 52.01 31.56
C TYR A 730 -16.65 51.67 30.54
N THR A 731 -16.31 51.65 29.26
CA THR A 731 -17.20 51.20 28.17
C THR A 731 -16.81 49.78 27.76
N SER A 732 -17.80 48.87 27.74
CA SER A 732 -17.63 47.48 27.32
C SER A 732 -17.73 47.34 25.80
N TYR A 733 -16.90 46.50 25.20
CA TYR A 733 -16.92 46.17 23.77
C TYR A 733 -17.27 44.71 23.55
N TYR A 734 -18.00 44.42 22.49
CA TYR A 734 -18.29 43.07 22.02
C TYR A 734 -17.50 42.81 20.74
N ALA A 735 -16.85 41.66 20.63
CA ALA A 735 -16.35 41.19 19.34
C ALA A 735 -17.48 40.44 18.60
N ILE A 736 -17.75 40.90 17.37
CA ILE A 736 -18.57 40.31 16.29
C ILE A 736 -20.07 40.16 16.62
N ASN A 737 -20.88 41.12 16.16
CA ASN A 737 -22.34 41.11 16.22
C ASN A 737 -22.92 41.04 14.78
N ASN A 738 -23.76 40.04 14.47
CA ASN A 738 -24.51 39.96 13.21
C ASN A 738 -23.68 40.22 11.92
N GLY A 739 -22.45 39.72 11.90
CA GLY A 739 -21.57 39.87 10.73
C GLY A 739 -20.93 41.24 10.54
N GLN A 740 -21.05 42.15 11.51
CA GLN A 740 -20.26 43.37 11.58
C GLN A 740 -19.47 43.41 12.88
N ILE A 741 -18.19 43.75 12.79
CA ILE A 741 -17.43 44.10 14.00
C ILE A 741 -17.92 45.49 14.40
N GLY A 742 -18.54 45.66 15.58
CA GLY A 742 -19.24 46.90 15.96
C GLY A 742 -19.63 46.97 17.44
N VAL A 743 -19.82 48.19 17.94
CA VAL A 743 -20.11 48.54 19.35
C VAL A 743 -21.61 48.87 19.52
N GLU A 744 -22.24 48.43 20.62
CA GLU A 744 -23.48 49.01 21.17
C GLU A 744 -23.12 49.64 22.53
N ASP A 745 -23.43 50.88 22.94
CA ASP A 745 -24.05 52.07 22.36
C ASP A 745 -23.49 53.29 23.13
N GLY A 746 -23.36 54.47 22.50
CA GLY A 746 -23.10 55.75 23.21
C GLY A 746 -21.91 56.65 22.79
N ALA A 747 -21.11 56.31 21.78
CA ALA A 747 -20.10 57.24 21.26
C ALA A 747 -19.89 57.10 19.74
N SER A 748 -19.98 58.24 19.06
CA SER A 748 -19.72 58.46 17.64
C SER A 748 -18.43 57.77 17.15
N THR A 749 -18.60 56.91 16.13
CA THR A 749 -17.60 56.46 15.15
C THR A 749 -16.17 56.31 15.69
N PHE A 750 -15.91 55.20 16.37
CA PHE A 750 -14.55 54.70 16.62
C PHE A 750 -14.29 53.46 15.75
N ASN A 751 -13.13 53.43 15.12
CA ASN A 751 -12.69 52.33 14.26
C ASN A 751 -12.35 51.12 15.17
N ILE A 752 -13.11 50.04 15.06
CA ILE A 752 -13.00 48.75 15.79
C ILE A 752 -11.56 48.26 15.96
N LEU A 753 -10.74 48.59 14.97
CA LEU A 753 -9.36 48.14 14.83
C LEU A 753 -8.41 48.68 15.91
N GLU A 754 -8.78 49.72 16.66
CA GLU A 754 -8.02 50.18 17.84
C GLU A 754 -8.48 49.50 19.15
N ALA A 755 -9.71 48.99 19.23
CA ALA A 755 -10.24 48.35 20.45
C ALA A 755 -9.77 46.89 20.62
N ALA A 756 -9.55 46.18 19.51
CA ALA A 756 -9.02 44.80 19.51
C ALA A 756 -7.63 44.68 20.17
N ALA A 757 -6.85 45.76 20.22
CA ALA A 757 -5.54 45.78 20.85
C ALA A 757 -5.58 45.90 22.39
N TYR A 758 -6.73 46.32 22.96
CA TYR A 758 -6.77 46.77 24.33
C TYR A 758 -7.36 45.78 25.34
N ASP A 759 -8.39 44.97 25.07
CA ASP A 759 -9.04 44.27 26.19
C ASP A 759 -9.79 42.93 25.92
N ALA A 760 -9.83 42.34 24.72
CA ALA A 760 -10.48 41.03 24.52
C ALA A 760 -9.56 39.86 24.93
N LEU A 761 -10.01 39.00 25.85
CA LEU A 761 -9.29 37.80 26.32
C LEU A 761 -9.73 36.54 25.59
N ILE A 762 -9.87 36.67 24.28
CA ILE A 762 -9.96 35.50 23.40
C ILE A 762 -8.53 35.17 23.03
N PHE A 763 -8.18 33.88 23.07
CA PHE A 763 -6.88 33.40 22.60
C PHE A 763 -7.08 32.47 21.42
N TYR A 764 -6.03 32.34 20.62
CA TYR A 764 -5.95 31.32 19.60
C TYR A 764 -4.67 30.48 19.73
N GLN A 765 -4.75 29.26 19.23
CA GLN A 765 -3.61 28.35 19.04
C GLN A 765 -3.45 28.09 17.54
N GLU A 766 -2.20 28.13 17.08
CA GLU A 766 -1.80 27.77 15.70
C GLU A 766 -1.62 26.27 15.49
#